data_AF-A0A6G0RJU3-F1
#
_entry.id   AF-A0A6G0RJU3-F1
#
_cell.length_a   1.000
_cell.length_b   1.000
_cell.length_c   1.000
_cell.angle_alpha   90.00
_cell.angle_beta   90.00
_cell.angle_gamma   90.00
#
_symmetry.space_group_name_H-M   'P 1'
#
loop_
_entity.id
_entity.type
_entity.pdbx_description
1 polymer ?
#
loop_
_entity_poly.entity_id
_entity_poly.type
_entity_poly.pdbx_seq_one_letter_code
_entity_poly.pdbx_strand_id
1 'polypeptide(L)'
;MEAQSFLIVGLKGSHLSRETLLELVPRCSRMPELEAPITKLLARLQLLHDLVASRDPMDPVKRQYIDVVVRFVKLLRTKPLLQRLAGTPENLLASEFRGDKKLQAVLMTLNSSLHWNSQAPEMQQLKRATLDRVMQCSNQQGLRLFPWFIPMDDVEFEDESIMGTGTIGHTSRGTWRRDGVLKFQPWNSAPDVSFWQTLTSLKLDKFQLDDQAQAVTGYFTPGRSQNVPARFTIDESAFPTAEGAQTDSRDTDRARYEWGAPGLLFNTNTLEAFKSLDKAKLLKEAGDKILDLVLSDERGGVSIDHLNSFVLITFADLKKHSFLYWFGFPALSPPMPFQCRSPPAAVSSVLSAKEQVQTLRGLLKLRRVNGETHVVESNFASFFVLERLAESASSEQVVRVSDVQKWRAADHNADGVVETLFGFVDPCPLKTNPGWPLRNFLALLTALPAEKVDRSRPLKIISFREHVHQFTEVPGDFEWRSSVVFEVKSDQSFMANGRSRQDVRVTGWEANVRAKMGPRMMELGGILDPIRLAETSVDLNLKLMRWRQLPSLNLELLAQTKCLLLGAGTLGCYTARSLLSWGLRNITFVDNSTVSHSNPVRQPLFEFNDVGKPKGECAANALKRIFPLVNSQAVHLTIPMAGHALSSPQLVEEARKGLETLEQLIESHDVIFLGTDSRESRWLPTVIASSKKKLLLNAALGFDSYLVMRHGVHPDHEHGPSLGCYFCNDIVSPRDSLKDRTLDQMCTVTRPGLAPIAAATAVELLVAVLHSPQGKYVGAEKPSDGSAPMGYIPHQLRGFLNAFQNMVITGEAFDKCIACSSKVIDAYSADALGLLEKACNSTAYLEELTGLNQLTEEADSLMIELEDSDEDGDMV
;
A
#
# COMPACT_ATOMS: atom_id res chain seq x y z
N MET A 1 -44.32 -36.96 10.68
CA MET A 1 -44.02 -35.53 10.46
C MET A 1 -43.39 -35.43 9.08
N GLU A 2 -44.12 -34.90 8.10
CA GLU A 2 -43.55 -34.59 6.78
C GLU A 2 -42.42 -33.57 6.96
N ALA A 3 -41.24 -33.86 6.42
CA ALA A 3 -40.09 -32.99 6.54
C ALA A 3 -40.34 -31.69 5.78
N GLN A 4 -40.27 -30.55 6.48
CA GLN A 4 -40.49 -29.23 5.87
C GLN A 4 -39.47 -28.99 4.75
N SER A 5 -39.97 -28.69 3.55
CA SER A 5 -39.16 -28.31 2.39
C SER A 5 -39.65 -26.99 1.81
N PHE A 6 -38.77 -26.25 1.16
CA PHE A 6 -39.10 -24.95 0.57
C PHE A 6 -38.39 -24.78 -0.79
N LEU A 7 -38.95 -23.91 -1.63
CA LEU A 7 -38.40 -23.65 -2.96
C LEU A 7 -37.10 -22.84 -2.90
N ILE A 8 -36.09 -23.27 -3.65
CA ILE A 8 -34.83 -22.53 -3.82
C ILE A 8 -34.99 -21.55 -4.99
N VAL A 9 -35.34 -20.30 -4.66
CA VAL A 9 -35.43 -19.22 -5.64
C VAL A 9 -34.02 -18.88 -6.16
N GLY A 10 -33.77 -19.10 -7.46
CA GLY A 10 -32.47 -18.82 -8.11
C GLY A 10 -31.85 -20.00 -8.87
N LEU A 11 -32.44 -21.20 -8.79
CA LEU A 11 -32.14 -22.33 -9.67
C LEU A 11 -33.19 -22.42 -10.79
N LYS A 12 -32.78 -22.82 -12.00
CA LYS A 12 -33.72 -23.08 -13.12
C LYS A 12 -34.47 -24.38 -12.84
N GLY A 13 -35.80 -24.31 -12.74
CA GLY A 13 -36.65 -25.40 -12.27
C GLY A 13 -36.99 -25.21 -10.79
N SER A 14 -38.26 -25.36 -10.41
CA SER A 14 -38.76 -25.14 -9.04
C SER A 14 -38.26 -26.23 -8.07
N HIS A 15 -36.96 -26.24 -7.78
CA HIS A 15 -36.32 -27.27 -6.98
C HIS A 15 -36.63 -27.11 -5.48
N LEU A 16 -37.08 -28.20 -4.85
CA LEU A 16 -37.26 -28.26 -3.40
C LEU A 16 -35.90 -28.39 -2.70
N SER A 17 -35.77 -27.70 -1.57
CA SER A 17 -34.49 -27.54 -0.89
C SER A 17 -33.87 -28.86 -0.40
N ARG A 18 -34.70 -29.81 0.06
CA ARG A 18 -34.24 -31.10 0.58
C ARG A 18 -33.79 -32.04 -0.54
N GLU A 19 -34.54 -32.10 -1.64
CA GLU A 19 -34.18 -32.85 -2.85
C GLU A 19 -32.88 -32.33 -3.44
N THR A 20 -32.71 -31.01 -3.49
CA THR A 20 -31.48 -30.37 -3.99
C THR A 20 -30.26 -30.81 -3.19
N LEU A 21 -30.33 -30.83 -1.86
CA LEU A 21 -29.19 -31.24 -1.02
C LEU A 21 -28.86 -32.74 -1.18
N LEU A 22 -29.86 -33.58 -1.40
CA LEU A 22 -29.66 -35.02 -1.67
C LEU A 22 -28.99 -35.23 -3.04
N GLU A 23 -29.39 -34.48 -4.07
CA GLU A 23 -28.77 -34.53 -5.40
C GLU A 23 -27.30 -34.08 -5.43
N LEU A 24 -26.87 -33.30 -4.44
CA LEU A 24 -25.49 -32.82 -4.36
C LEU A 24 -24.53 -33.88 -3.82
N VAL A 25 -24.99 -34.88 -3.06
CA VAL A 25 -24.15 -35.94 -2.47
C VAL A 25 -23.28 -36.65 -3.52
N PRO A 26 -23.83 -37.23 -4.61
CA PRO A 26 -23.03 -37.87 -5.64
C PRO A 26 -22.23 -36.89 -6.54
N ARG A 27 -22.47 -35.57 -6.42
CA ARG A 27 -21.70 -34.54 -7.17
C ARG A 27 -20.47 -34.08 -6.41
N CYS A 28 -20.48 -34.17 -5.08
CA CYS A 28 -19.34 -33.80 -4.24
C CYS A 28 -18.14 -34.74 -4.48
N SER A 29 -18.39 -36.02 -4.72
CA SER A 29 -17.38 -37.04 -5.05
C SER A 29 -16.75 -36.87 -6.44
N ARG A 30 -17.27 -35.97 -7.29
CA ARG A 30 -16.70 -35.68 -8.63
C ARG A 30 -15.54 -34.68 -8.59
N MET A 31 -15.29 -34.01 -7.46
CA MET A 31 -14.24 -32.99 -7.30
C MET A 31 -13.25 -33.39 -6.18
N PRO A 32 -12.43 -34.44 -6.39
CA PRO A 32 -11.57 -35.02 -5.35
C PRO A 32 -10.57 -34.02 -4.74
N GLU A 33 -10.13 -33.01 -5.49
CA GLU A 33 -9.26 -31.93 -5.01
C GLU A 33 -9.89 -31.02 -3.94
N LEU A 34 -11.22 -30.98 -3.86
CA LEU A 34 -12.00 -30.14 -2.94
C LEU A 34 -12.98 -30.98 -2.11
N GLU A 35 -12.84 -32.31 -2.10
CA GLU A 35 -13.79 -33.24 -1.49
C GLU A 35 -13.99 -32.96 0.00
N ALA A 36 -12.90 -32.78 0.76
CA ALA A 36 -12.97 -32.49 2.19
C ALA A 36 -13.72 -31.18 2.53
N PRO A 37 -13.40 -30.00 1.94
CA PRO A 37 -14.14 -28.77 2.21
C PRO A 37 -15.58 -28.79 1.67
N ILE A 38 -15.83 -29.39 0.50
CA ILE A 38 -17.17 -29.49 -0.11
C ILE A 38 -18.08 -30.39 0.73
N THR A 39 -17.56 -31.53 1.21
CA THR A 39 -18.33 -32.48 2.04
C THR A 39 -18.65 -31.86 3.41
N LYS A 40 -17.71 -31.12 4.00
CA LYS A 40 -17.95 -30.35 5.25
C LYS A 40 -19.03 -29.26 5.05
N LEU A 41 -19.02 -28.57 3.91
CA LEU A 41 -20.03 -27.57 3.59
C LEU A 41 -21.41 -28.19 3.40
N LEU A 42 -21.50 -29.30 2.65
CA LEU A 42 -22.75 -30.04 2.46
C LEU A 42 -23.32 -30.54 3.80
N ALA A 43 -22.48 -31.12 4.66
CA ALA A 43 -22.88 -31.58 5.98
C ALA A 43 -23.43 -30.43 6.86
N ARG A 44 -22.79 -29.25 6.82
CA ARG A 44 -23.29 -28.05 7.53
C ARG A 44 -24.62 -27.57 6.97
N LEU A 45 -24.79 -27.57 5.64
CA LEU A 45 -26.05 -27.16 5.00
C LEU A 45 -27.19 -28.12 5.33
N GLN A 46 -26.93 -29.42 5.42
CA GLN A 46 -27.89 -30.44 5.84
C GLN A 46 -28.28 -30.27 7.31
N LEU A 47 -27.29 -30.04 8.19
CA LEU A 47 -27.53 -29.82 9.62
C LEU A 47 -28.38 -28.56 9.91
N LEU A 48 -28.15 -27.50 9.13
CA LEU A 48 -28.88 -26.23 9.27
C LEU A 48 -30.24 -26.23 8.56
N HIS A 49 -30.54 -27.23 7.72
CA HIS A 49 -31.73 -27.22 6.85
C HIS A 49 -33.03 -27.16 7.64
N ASP A 50 -33.21 -28.05 8.62
CA ASP A 50 -34.47 -28.14 9.39
C ASP A 50 -34.70 -26.88 10.25
N LEU A 51 -33.63 -26.23 10.74
CA LEU A 51 -33.67 -24.96 11.48
C LEU A 51 -34.05 -23.76 10.60
N VAL A 52 -33.72 -23.82 9.31
CA VAL A 52 -34.02 -22.75 8.34
C VAL A 52 -35.38 -22.97 7.67
N ALA A 53 -35.81 -24.22 7.52
CA ALA A 53 -37.06 -24.59 6.88
C ALA A 53 -38.29 -23.98 7.59
N SER A 54 -38.25 -23.93 8.92
CA SER A 54 -39.30 -23.40 9.80
C SER A 54 -39.40 -21.87 9.86
N ARG A 55 -38.44 -21.14 9.27
CA ARG A 55 -38.39 -19.67 9.30
C ARG A 55 -39.23 -19.04 8.18
N ASP A 56 -39.65 -17.78 8.36
CA ASP A 56 -40.44 -17.04 7.38
C ASP A 56 -39.66 -16.84 6.04
N PRO A 57 -40.33 -16.86 4.86
CA PRO A 57 -39.69 -16.61 3.56
C PRO A 57 -38.95 -15.27 3.43
N MET A 58 -39.33 -14.25 4.20
CA MET A 58 -38.70 -12.92 4.21
C MET A 58 -37.55 -12.81 5.22
N ASP A 59 -37.31 -13.84 6.03
CA ASP A 59 -36.22 -13.86 7.03
C ASP A 59 -34.85 -13.76 6.33
N PRO A 60 -33.99 -12.81 6.73
CA PRO A 60 -32.67 -12.61 6.14
C PRO A 60 -31.76 -13.85 6.22
N VAL A 61 -31.87 -14.66 7.28
CA VAL A 61 -31.11 -15.91 7.45
C VAL A 61 -31.54 -16.96 6.42
N LYS A 62 -32.85 -17.07 6.15
CA LYS A 62 -33.39 -18.01 5.15
C LYS A 62 -32.97 -17.60 3.73
N ARG A 63 -32.97 -16.30 3.42
CA ARG A 63 -32.46 -15.79 2.13
C ARG A 63 -30.97 -16.04 1.94
N GLN A 64 -30.18 -15.81 2.99
CA GLN A 64 -28.74 -16.06 2.94
C GLN A 64 -28.43 -17.54 2.75
N TYR A 65 -29.15 -18.43 3.46
CA TYR A 65 -29.05 -19.87 3.26
C TYR A 65 -29.37 -20.27 1.81
N ILE A 66 -30.47 -19.75 1.23
CA ILE A 66 -30.85 -19.99 -0.18
C ILE A 66 -29.73 -19.54 -1.13
N ASP A 67 -29.17 -18.35 -0.95
CA ASP A 67 -28.08 -17.85 -1.82
C ASP A 67 -26.82 -18.73 -1.73
N VAL A 68 -26.46 -19.19 -0.53
CA VAL A 68 -25.34 -20.13 -0.34
C VAL A 68 -25.60 -21.45 -1.07
N VAL A 69 -26.80 -22.02 -0.98
CA VAL A 69 -27.15 -23.26 -1.69
C VAL A 69 -27.14 -23.04 -3.21
N VAL A 70 -27.65 -21.92 -3.72
CA VAL A 70 -27.63 -21.57 -5.16
C VAL A 70 -26.19 -21.48 -5.67
N ARG A 71 -25.30 -20.80 -4.95
CA ARG A 71 -23.88 -20.68 -5.31
C ARG A 71 -23.17 -22.03 -5.26
N PHE A 72 -23.46 -22.84 -4.25
CA PHE A 72 -22.88 -24.18 -4.10
C PHE A 72 -23.30 -25.13 -5.24
N VAL A 73 -24.58 -25.11 -5.63
CA VAL A 73 -25.07 -25.87 -6.80
C VAL A 73 -24.40 -25.41 -8.10
N LYS A 74 -24.20 -24.09 -8.29
CA LYS A 74 -23.50 -23.55 -9.46
C LYS A 74 -22.03 -23.98 -9.51
N LEU A 75 -21.35 -24.01 -8.36
CA LEU A 75 -19.97 -24.50 -8.23
C LEU A 75 -19.85 -25.97 -8.64
N LEU A 76 -20.79 -26.81 -8.20
CA LEU A 76 -20.79 -28.24 -8.48
C LEU A 76 -21.25 -28.61 -9.92
N ARG A 77 -21.67 -27.63 -10.74
CA ARG A 77 -22.02 -27.84 -12.15
C ARG A 77 -20.81 -27.75 -13.10
N THR A 78 -19.70 -27.16 -12.69
CA THR A 78 -18.50 -27.04 -13.53
C THR A 78 -17.69 -28.35 -13.57
N LYS A 79 -17.21 -28.76 -14.75
CA LYS A 79 -16.33 -29.93 -14.88
C LYS A 79 -15.05 -29.75 -14.03
N PRO A 80 -14.55 -30.80 -13.33
CA PRO A 80 -13.34 -30.72 -12.51
C PRO A 80 -12.14 -30.22 -13.32
N LEU A 81 -11.31 -29.37 -12.72
CA LEU A 81 -10.22 -28.70 -13.43
C LEU A 81 -9.24 -29.71 -14.03
N LEU A 82 -8.92 -30.77 -13.28
CA LEU A 82 -8.05 -31.87 -13.74
C LEU A 82 -8.61 -32.62 -14.95
N GLN A 83 -9.91 -32.88 -15.01
CA GLN A 83 -10.54 -33.54 -16.18
C GLN A 83 -10.58 -32.63 -17.41
N ARG A 84 -10.74 -31.31 -17.21
CA ARG A 84 -10.62 -30.34 -18.30
C ARG A 84 -9.20 -30.30 -18.84
N LEU A 85 -8.20 -30.15 -17.97
CA LEU A 85 -6.79 -30.09 -18.37
C LEU A 85 -6.33 -31.38 -19.06
N ALA A 86 -6.77 -32.55 -18.59
CA ALA A 86 -6.47 -33.83 -19.22
C ALA A 86 -7.09 -33.96 -20.63
N GLY A 87 -8.31 -33.43 -20.83
CA GLY A 87 -9.04 -33.51 -22.10
C GLY A 87 -8.79 -32.36 -23.09
N THR A 88 -8.18 -31.26 -22.66
CA THR A 88 -7.91 -30.09 -23.53
C THR A 88 -6.74 -30.41 -24.48
N PRO A 89 -6.86 -30.19 -25.80
CA PRO A 89 -5.77 -30.39 -26.75
C PRO A 89 -4.62 -29.38 -26.52
N GLU A 90 -3.38 -29.77 -26.88
CA GLU A 90 -2.14 -29.05 -26.51
C GLU A 90 -2.10 -27.58 -26.92
N ASN A 91 -2.71 -27.24 -28.06
CA ASN A 91 -2.82 -25.88 -28.59
C ASN A 91 -3.71 -24.94 -27.74
N LEU A 92 -4.63 -25.47 -26.94
CA LEU A 92 -5.54 -24.68 -26.10
C LEU A 92 -5.06 -24.52 -24.65
N LEU A 93 -4.18 -25.41 -24.17
CA LEU A 93 -3.60 -25.35 -22.83
C LEU A 93 -2.82 -24.04 -22.59
N ALA A 94 -2.05 -23.58 -23.59
CA ALA A 94 -1.32 -22.31 -23.52
C ALA A 94 -2.23 -21.07 -23.40
N SER A 95 -3.47 -21.16 -23.92
CA SER A 95 -4.44 -20.06 -23.87
C SER A 95 -5.18 -19.95 -22.53
N GLU A 96 -5.37 -21.07 -21.82
CA GLU A 96 -6.00 -21.10 -20.48
C GLU A 96 -5.08 -20.51 -19.41
N PHE A 97 -3.76 -20.68 -19.53
CA PHE A 97 -2.76 -20.14 -18.59
C PHE A 97 -2.24 -18.78 -19.06
N ARG A 98 -3.05 -17.73 -18.95
CA ARG A 98 -2.60 -16.34 -19.17
C ARG A 98 -1.57 -15.93 -18.10
N GLY A 99 -0.29 -16.15 -18.39
CA GLY A 99 0.88 -15.63 -17.67
C GLY A 99 1.65 -16.64 -16.81
N ASP A 100 2.98 -16.52 -16.79
CA ASP A 100 3.94 -17.44 -16.14
C ASP A 100 3.66 -17.69 -14.64
N LYS A 101 3.14 -16.70 -13.91
CA LYS A 101 2.85 -16.83 -12.47
C LYS A 101 1.72 -17.81 -12.17
N LYS A 102 0.68 -17.89 -13.02
CA LYS A 102 -0.42 -18.85 -12.83
C LYS A 102 -0.01 -20.27 -13.20
N LEU A 103 0.82 -20.42 -14.24
CA LEU A 103 1.38 -21.70 -14.65
C LEU A 103 2.27 -22.29 -13.55
N GLN A 104 3.17 -21.49 -12.97
CA GLN A 104 4.01 -21.94 -11.85
C GLN A 104 3.20 -22.32 -10.61
N ALA A 105 2.17 -21.54 -10.24
CA ALA A 105 1.31 -21.88 -9.11
C ALA A 105 0.56 -23.21 -9.33
N VAL A 106 0.08 -23.47 -10.55
CA VAL A 106 -0.62 -24.72 -10.92
C VAL A 106 0.36 -25.90 -10.95
N LEU A 107 1.57 -25.72 -11.47
CA LEU A 107 2.62 -26.75 -11.45
C LEU A 107 3.05 -27.11 -10.03
N MET A 108 3.26 -26.12 -9.16
CA MET A 108 3.59 -26.33 -7.75
C MET A 108 2.47 -27.07 -7.01
N THR A 109 1.22 -26.70 -7.28
CA THR A 109 0.03 -27.33 -6.66
C THR A 109 -0.17 -28.77 -7.15
N LEU A 110 0.02 -29.04 -8.46
CA LEU A 110 -0.05 -30.38 -9.03
C LEU A 110 1.06 -31.27 -8.45
N ASN A 111 2.29 -30.75 -8.39
CA ASN A 111 3.45 -31.47 -7.86
C ASN A 111 3.30 -31.78 -6.36
N SER A 112 2.87 -30.81 -5.54
CA SER A 112 2.59 -31.06 -4.12
C SER A 112 1.47 -32.09 -3.91
N SER A 113 0.48 -32.13 -4.81
CA SER A 113 -0.67 -33.04 -4.71
C SER A 113 -0.37 -34.50 -5.10
N LEU A 114 0.79 -34.78 -5.71
CA LEU A 114 1.25 -36.14 -6.04
C LEU A 114 1.76 -36.92 -4.82
N HIS A 115 2.17 -36.21 -3.77
CA HIS A 115 2.76 -36.79 -2.54
C HIS A 115 1.74 -36.98 -1.41
N TRP A 116 0.45 -36.76 -1.67
CA TRP A 116 -0.61 -36.92 -0.68
C TRP A 116 -0.96 -38.41 -0.50
N ASN A 117 -0.80 -38.92 0.72
CA ASN A 117 -1.14 -40.30 1.06
C ASN A 117 -2.66 -40.51 1.03
N SER A 118 -3.10 -41.64 0.47
CA SER A 118 -4.51 -42.03 0.22
C SER A 118 -5.13 -41.52 -1.09
N GLN A 119 -4.55 -41.88 -2.25
CA GLN A 119 -5.17 -41.66 -3.57
C GLN A 119 -5.37 -42.99 -4.32
N ALA A 120 -6.46 -43.09 -5.10
CA ALA A 120 -6.70 -44.22 -5.98
C ALA A 120 -5.65 -44.30 -7.11
N PRO A 121 -5.21 -45.50 -7.54
CA PRO A 121 -4.12 -45.67 -8.52
C PRO A 121 -4.35 -44.93 -9.84
N GLU A 122 -5.58 -44.96 -10.35
CA GLU A 122 -6.00 -44.28 -11.58
C GLU A 122 -5.86 -42.76 -11.48
N MET A 123 -6.11 -42.19 -10.29
CA MET A 123 -6.01 -40.76 -10.04
C MET A 123 -4.54 -40.30 -9.95
N GLN A 124 -3.68 -41.13 -9.36
CA GLN A 124 -2.25 -40.88 -9.33
C GLN A 124 -1.65 -40.91 -10.73
N GLN A 125 -2.11 -41.83 -11.58
CA GLN A 125 -1.71 -41.93 -12.98
C GLN A 125 -2.19 -40.72 -13.80
N LEU A 126 -3.44 -40.28 -13.63
CA LEU A 126 -3.96 -39.09 -14.33
C LEU A 126 -3.21 -37.81 -13.92
N LYS A 127 -2.92 -37.63 -12.62
CA LYS A 127 -2.15 -36.47 -12.12
C LYS A 127 -0.73 -36.46 -12.66
N ARG A 128 -0.06 -37.62 -12.69
CA ARG A 128 1.30 -37.74 -13.22
C ARG A 128 1.34 -37.45 -14.73
N ALA A 129 0.43 -38.05 -15.49
CA ALA A 129 0.29 -37.77 -16.93
C ALA A 129 -0.06 -36.30 -17.23
N THR A 130 -0.89 -35.67 -16.39
CA THR A 130 -1.23 -34.24 -16.54
C THR A 130 -0.03 -33.35 -16.19
N LEU A 131 0.72 -33.67 -15.13
CA LEU A 131 1.92 -32.91 -14.75
C LEU A 131 2.99 -32.99 -15.84
N ASP A 132 3.29 -34.18 -16.35
CA ASP A 132 4.30 -34.39 -17.38
C ASP A 132 3.96 -33.61 -18.66
N ARG A 133 2.68 -33.59 -19.02
CA ARG A 133 2.17 -32.88 -20.21
C ARG A 133 2.18 -31.35 -20.04
N VAL A 134 1.88 -30.83 -18.85
CA VAL A 134 1.99 -29.39 -18.55
C VAL A 134 3.45 -28.94 -18.45
N MET A 135 4.35 -29.80 -17.92
CA MET A 135 5.79 -29.56 -17.89
C MET A 135 6.42 -29.52 -19.29
N GLN A 136 5.99 -30.40 -20.20
CA GLN A 136 6.38 -30.34 -21.62
C GLN A 136 5.97 -29.02 -22.28
N CYS A 137 4.77 -28.50 -21.97
CA CYS A 137 4.32 -27.20 -22.46
C CYS A 137 5.11 -26.04 -21.85
N SER A 138 5.50 -26.12 -20.57
CA SER A 138 6.32 -25.12 -19.88
C SER A 138 7.75 -25.00 -20.44
N ASN A 139 8.29 -26.09 -20.99
CA ASN A 139 9.63 -26.11 -21.58
C ASN A 139 9.68 -25.57 -23.02
N GLN A 140 8.52 -25.29 -23.63
CA GLN A 140 8.47 -24.60 -24.91
C GLN A 140 8.59 -23.08 -24.68
N GLN A 141 9.78 -22.54 -24.89
CA GLN A 141 10.07 -21.10 -24.84
C GLN A 141 9.10 -20.31 -25.72
N GLY A 142 8.19 -19.57 -25.07
CA GLY A 142 7.31 -18.59 -25.69
C GLY A 142 6.29 -19.20 -26.66
N LEU A 143 5.17 -18.51 -26.85
CA LEU A 143 4.32 -18.75 -28.01
C LEU A 143 5.19 -18.56 -29.26
N ARG A 144 5.72 -19.64 -29.84
CA ARG A 144 6.14 -19.64 -31.24
C ARG A 144 4.87 -19.39 -32.03
N LEU A 145 4.65 -18.14 -32.41
CA LEU A 145 3.74 -17.81 -33.49
C LEU A 145 4.19 -18.65 -34.68
N PHE A 146 3.40 -19.68 -35.01
CA PHE A 146 3.65 -20.49 -36.17
C PHE A 146 3.57 -19.58 -37.41
N PRO A 147 4.40 -19.79 -38.45
CA PRO A 147 4.38 -18.96 -39.66
C PRO A 147 3.01 -18.87 -40.37
N TRP A 148 2.09 -19.78 -40.04
CA TRP A 148 0.74 -19.88 -40.58
C TRP A 148 -0.35 -19.34 -39.64
N PHE A 149 0.00 -18.83 -38.45
CA PHE A 149 -0.98 -18.24 -37.53
C PHE A 149 -1.39 -16.84 -38.01
N ILE A 150 -2.69 -16.67 -38.27
CA ILE A 150 -3.30 -15.40 -38.70
C ILE A 150 -4.16 -14.88 -37.55
N PRO A 151 -3.83 -13.72 -36.95
CA PRO A 151 -4.63 -13.11 -35.91
C PRO A 151 -6.07 -12.85 -36.37
N MET A 152 -7.04 -12.93 -35.46
CA MET A 152 -8.46 -12.67 -35.78
C MET A 152 -8.69 -11.26 -36.33
N ASP A 153 -7.85 -10.31 -35.93
CA ASP A 153 -7.86 -8.92 -36.42
C ASP A 153 -7.38 -8.78 -37.89
N ASP A 154 -6.77 -9.83 -38.45
CA ASP A 154 -6.24 -9.88 -39.82
C ASP A 154 -7.10 -10.79 -40.73
N VAL A 155 -8.30 -11.17 -40.29
CA VAL A 155 -9.29 -11.95 -41.08
C VAL A 155 -10.59 -11.16 -41.19
N GLU A 156 -11.05 -10.93 -42.42
CA GLU A 156 -12.36 -10.35 -42.67
C GLU A 156 -13.39 -11.45 -42.86
N PHE A 157 -14.50 -11.38 -42.12
CA PHE A 157 -15.57 -12.39 -42.15
C PHE A 157 -16.69 -11.93 -43.07
N GLU A 158 -17.15 -12.81 -43.97
CA GLU A 158 -18.43 -12.61 -44.67
C GLU A 158 -19.59 -12.85 -43.69
N ASP A 159 -20.65 -12.04 -43.78
CA ASP A 159 -21.80 -12.10 -42.87
C ASP A 159 -22.63 -13.38 -43.00
N GLU A 160 -22.49 -14.11 -44.12
CA GLU A 160 -23.20 -15.38 -44.34
C GLU A 160 -22.42 -16.59 -43.81
N SER A 161 -23.03 -17.32 -42.87
CA SER A 161 -22.45 -18.55 -42.33
C SER A 161 -22.51 -19.68 -43.36
N ILE A 162 -21.38 -20.38 -43.57
CA ILE A 162 -21.32 -21.58 -44.39
C ILE A 162 -21.97 -22.72 -43.59
N MET A 163 -23.18 -23.10 -44.03
CA MET A 163 -24.01 -24.25 -43.61
C MET A 163 -23.81 -24.80 -42.19
N GLY A 164 -24.89 -24.74 -41.39
CA GLY A 164 -24.93 -25.07 -39.97
C GLY A 164 -24.63 -26.52 -39.59
N THR A 165 -23.36 -26.91 -39.61
CA THR A 165 -22.88 -28.16 -38.99
C THR A 165 -21.60 -27.89 -38.19
N GLY A 166 -21.77 -27.66 -36.88
CA GLY A 166 -20.67 -27.61 -35.91
C GLY A 166 -21.16 -27.23 -34.51
N THR A 167 -20.70 -27.94 -33.48
CA THR A 167 -21.15 -27.77 -32.08
C THR A 167 -20.50 -26.59 -31.35
N ILE A 168 -19.62 -25.81 -32.00
CA ILE A 168 -19.00 -24.60 -31.41
C ILE A 168 -18.76 -23.54 -32.52
N GLY A 169 -19.47 -22.41 -32.44
CA GLY A 169 -19.24 -21.20 -33.25
C GLY A 169 -19.86 -21.22 -34.66
N HIS A 170 -20.17 -20.03 -35.20
CA HIS A 170 -20.56 -19.86 -36.61
C HIS A 170 -19.32 -19.98 -37.50
N THR A 171 -19.36 -20.87 -38.48
CA THR A 171 -18.33 -20.96 -39.54
C THR A 171 -18.70 -19.98 -40.64
N SER A 172 -17.95 -18.89 -40.77
CA SER A 172 -18.10 -17.93 -41.88
C SER A 172 -16.93 -18.04 -42.84
N ARG A 173 -17.13 -17.67 -44.10
CA ARG A 173 -16.01 -17.52 -45.04
C ARG A 173 -15.15 -16.36 -44.56
N GLY A 174 -13.85 -16.61 -44.38
CA GLY A 174 -12.89 -15.61 -43.93
C GLY A 174 -11.83 -15.36 -45.00
N THR A 175 -11.60 -14.10 -45.36
CA THR A 175 -10.52 -13.73 -46.29
C THR A 175 -9.36 -13.18 -45.47
N TRP A 176 -8.16 -13.75 -45.62
CA TRP A 176 -6.96 -13.25 -44.96
C TRP A 176 -6.56 -11.88 -45.54
N ARG A 177 -6.57 -10.83 -44.72
CA ARG A 177 -6.09 -9.51 -45.11
C ARG A 177 -4.57 -9.46 -45.03
N ARG A 178 -3.92 -9.66 -46.17
CA ARG A 178 -2.50 -9.33 -46.37
C ARG A 178 -2.37 -7.87 -46.79
N ASP A 179 -3.02 -6.94 -46.10
CA ASP A 179 -3.22 -5.58 -46.65
C ASP A 179 -2.01 -4.66 -46.50
N GLY A 180 -0.84 -5.16 -46.08
CA GLY A 180 0.39 -4.37 -46.02
C GLY A 180 0.29 -3.07 -45.21
N VAL A 181 -0.79 -2.81 -44.47
CA VAL A 181 -1.04 -1.51 -43.84
C VAL A 181 -0.05 -1.30 -42.69
N LEU A 182 0.61 -0.15 -42.69
CA LEU A 182 1.58 0.20 -41.67
C LEU A 182 0.89 0.52 -40.34
N LYS A 183 1.00 -0.37 -39.36
CA LYS A 183 0.48 -0.21 -37.99
C LYS A 183 1.56 0.38 -37.07
N PHE A 184 1.21 1.35 -36.22
CA PHE A 184 2.16 2.09 -35.37
C PHE A 184 1.98 1.74 -33.89
N GLN A 185 3.07 1.63 -33.13
CA GLN A 185 3.02 1.50 -31.68
C GLN A 185 2.71 2.87 -31.03
N PRO A 186 1.65 3.01 -30.22
CA PRO A 186 1.35 4.25 -29.51
C PRO A 186 2.36 4.52 -28.38
N TRP A 187 2.48 5.80 -28.02
CA TRP A 187 3.20 6.23 -26.83
C TRP A 187 2.55 5.70 -25.54
N ASN A 188 3.39 5.44 -24.53
CA ASN A 188 2.96 5.19 -23.17
C ASN A 188 3.62 6.20 -22.22
N SER A 189 2.81 7.03 -21.57
CA SER A 189 3.28 8.06 -20.65
C SER A 189 3.74 7.47 -19.33
N ALA A 190 4.84 8.01 -18.81
CA ALA A 190 5.43 7.66 -17.52
C ALA A 190 5.89 8.95 -16.80
N PRO A 191 4.94 9.73 -16.24
CA PRO A 191 5.28 10.92 -15.46
C PRO A 191 5.96 10.52 -14.14
N ASP A 192 7.07 11.19 -13.84
CA ASP A 192 7.83 11.00 -12.61
C ASP A 192 7.16 11.70 -11.41
N VAL A 193 7.51 11.30 -10.18
CA VAL A 193 6.99 11.93 -8.95
C VAL A 193 7.43 13.39 -8.85
N SER A 194 8.66 13.71 -9.29
CA SER A 194 9.22 15.07 -9.27
C SER A 194 8.41 16.06 -10.12
N PHE A 195 7.81 15.61 -11.23
CA PHE A 195 6.89 16.42 -12.02
C PHE A 195 5.68 16.89 -11.19
N TRP A 196 5.05 15.98 -10.44
CA TRP A 196 3.87 16.28 -9.64
C TRP A 196 4.19 17.18 -8.43
N GLN A 197 5.37 17.00 -7.83
CA GLN A 197 5.87 17.88 -6.76
C GLN A 197 6.06 19.31 -7.29
N THR A 198 6.75 19.44 -8.43
CA THR A 198 7.00 20.73 -9.07
C THR A 198 5.68 21.39 -9.50
N LEU A 199 4.75 20.64 -10.10
CA LEU A 199 3.43 21.14 -10.45
C LEU A 199 2.64 21.62 -9.22
N THR A 200 2.76 20.92 -8.08
CA THR A 200 2.10 21.31 -6.82
C THR A 200 2.66 22.63 -6.29
N SER A 201 3.99 22.78 -6.22
CA SER A 201 4.62 24.04 -5.79
C SER A 201 4.27 25.18 -6.75
N LEU A 202 4.43 24.98 -8.07
CA LEU A 202 4.06 26.00 -9.05
C LEU A 202 2.57 26.37 -8.96
N LYS A 203 1.67 25.41 -8.70
CA LYS A 203 0.23 25.69 -8.55
C LYS A 203 -0.09 26.49 -7.29
N LEU A 204 0.59 26.24 -6.17
CA LEU A 204 0.40 26.98 -4.93
C LEU A 204 1.05 28.37 -4.97
N ASP A 205 2.27 28.43 -5.48
CA ASP A 205 3.13 29.60 -5.32
C ASP A 205 3.01 30.59 -6.50
N LYS A 206 2.83 30.07 -7.73
CA LYS A 206 2.89 30.87 -8.97
C LYS A 206 1.57 30.94 -9.73
N PHE A 207 1.01 29.80 -10.15
CA PHE A 207 -0.19 29.76 -11.00
C PHE A 207 -1.44 30.12 -10.22
N GLN A 208 -1.57 29.71 -8.96
CA GLN A 208 -2.73 30.00 -8.11
C GLN A 208 -4.04 29.62 -8.83
N LEU A 209 -4.90 30.59 -9.14
CA LEU A 209 -6.16 30.38 -9.87
C LEU A 209 -6.01 30.40 -11.39
N ASP A 210 -4.85 30.77 -11.93
CA ASP A 210 -4.58 30.77 -13.37
C ASP A 210 -4.66 29.34 -13.94
N ASP A 211 -5.47 29.20 -14.98
CA ASP A 211 -5.69 27.97 -15.75
C ASP A 211 -5.14 28.07 -17.18
N GLN A 212 -4.37 29.12 -17.50
CA GLN A 212 -3.67 29.24 -18.77
C GLN A 212 -2.72 28.08 -19.02
N ALA A 213 -2.64 27.69 -20.29
CA ALA A 213 -1.79 26.60 -20.76
C ALA A 213 -0.31 26.94 -20.53
N GLN A 214 0.42 26.01 -19.91
CA GLN A 214 1.84 26.17 -19.63
C GLN A 214 2.66 25.38 -20.65
N ALA A 215 3.74 25.97 -21.16
CA ALA A 215 4.69 25.26 -22.01
C ALA A 215 5.49 24.26 -21.15
N VAL A 216 5.53 23.00 -21.60
CA VAL A 216 6.29 21.93 -20.95
C VAL A 216 7.07 21.12 -21.97
N THR A 217 8.20 20.56 -21.57
CA THR A 217 9.01 19.66 -22.39
C THR A 217 8.91 18.24 -21.87
N GLY A 218 8.52 17.30 -22.73
CA GLY A 218 8.56 15.87 -22.45
C GLY A 218 9.76 15.23 -23.12
N TYR A 219 10.12 14.03 -22.69
CA TYR A 219 11.33 13.36 -23.15
C TYR A 219 11.05 11.92 -23.56
N PHE A 220 11.85 11.42 -24.51
CA PHE A 220 11.81 10.03 -24.91
C PHE A 220 13.18 9.51 -25.33
N THR A 221 13.29 8.19 -25.40
CA THR A 221 14.50 7.48 -25.83
C THR A 221 14.17 6.43 -26.88
N PRO A 222 15.14 6.02 -27.71
CA PRO A 222 14.98 4.87 -28.59
C PRO A 222 14.57 3.61 -27.83
N GLY A 223 13.84 2.72 -28.50
CA GLY A 223 13.32 1.48 -27.89
C GLY A 223 14.43 0.51 -27.47
N ARG A 224 14.54 0.21 -26.16
CA ARG A 224 15.60 -0.65 -25.59
C ARG A 224 15.36 -2.15 -25.73
N SER A 225 14.12 -2.59 -25.55
CA SER A 225 13.77 -4.02 -25.46
C SER A 225 12.34 -4.23 -25.89
N GLN A 226 12.08 -5.31 -26.64
CA GLN A 226 10.75 -5.64 -27.17
C GLN A 226 9.67 -5.81 -26.08
N ASN A 227 10.08 -6.09 -24.85
CA ASN A 227 9.19 -6.27 -23.70
C ASN A 227 8.81 -4.94 -23.02
N VAL A 228 9.43 -3.83 -23.40
CA VAL A 228 9.20 -2.50 -22.82
C VAL A 228 8.46 -1.65 -23.85
N PRO A 229 7.30 -1.05 -23.52
CA PRO A 229 6.61 -0.17 -24.45
C PRO A 229 7.41 1.12 -24.73
N ALA A 230 7.13 1.79 -25.84
CA ALA A 230 7.63 3.13 -26.13
C ALA A 230 7.22 4.11 -25.02
N ARG A 231 8.18 4.52 -24.17
CA ARG A 231 7.92 5.40 -23.02
C ARG A 231 8.12 6.86 -23.37
N PHE A 232 7.21 7.69 -22.87
CA PHE A 232 7.29 9.14 -22.89
C PHE A 232 7.32 9.64 -21.45
N THR A 233 8.40 10.29 -21.03
CA THR A 233 8.66 10.70 -19.65
C THR A 233 8.52 12.21 -19.48
N ILE A 234 8.14 12.63 -18.27
CA ILE A 234 8.10 14.03 -17.84
C ILE A 234 8.49 14.08 -16.35
N ASP A 235 9.33 15.04 -15.96
CA ASP A 235 9.87 15.21 -14.60
C ASP A 235 10.00 16.70 -14.24
N GLU A 236 10.73 17.04 -13.18
CA GLU A 236 10.95 18.44 -12.74
C GLU A 236 11.46 19.38 -13.83
N SER A 237 12.33 18.91 -14.72
CA SER A 237 12.96 19.73 -15.77
C SER A 237 12.00 20.06 -16.92
N ALA A 238 10.80 19.49 -16.91
CA ALA A 238 9.79 19.76 -17.93
C ALA A 238 9.30 21.21 -17.91
N PHE A 239 9.41 21.89 -16.77
CA PHE A 239 9.03 23.29 -16.63
C PHE A 239 10.23 24.19 -16.95
N PRO A 240 10.06 25.28 -17.71
CA PRO A 240 11.14 26.22 -17.96
C PRO A 240 11.60 26.86 -16.64
N THR A 241 12.87 26.69 -16.30
CA THR A 241 13.54 27.41 -15.22
C THR A 241 13.59 28.89 -15.56
N ALA A 242 13.37 29.77 -14.57
CA ALA A 242 13.54 31.21 -14.75
C ALA A 242 14.96 31.51 -15.25
N GLU A 243 15.08 32.45 -16.20
CA GLU A 243 16.35 32.91 -16.75
C GLU A 243 17.39 33.14 -15.63
N GLY A 244 18.45 32.32 -15.60
CA GLY A 244 19.57 32.47 -14.68
C GLY A 244 19.88 31.30 -13.71
N ALA A 245 19.11 30.21 -13.73
CA ALA A 245 19.51 29.00 -12.97
C ALA A 245 20.64 28.27 -13.71
N GLN A 246 21.80 28.09 -13.05
CA GLN A 246 22.89 27.26 -13.55
C GLN A 246 22.35 25.87 -13.91
N THR A 247 22.59 25.42 -15.15
CA THR A 247 22.32 24.05 -15.58
C THR A 247 23.09 23.11 -14.66
N ASP A 248 22.38 22.47 -13.73
CA ASP A 248 22.90 21.41 -12.87
C ASP A 248 23.56 20.35 -13.76
N SER A 249 24.63 19.72 -13.28
CA SER A 249 25.38 18.67 -14.02
C SER A 249 24.49 17.54 -14.57
N ARG A 250 23.31 17.32 -13.98
CA ARG A 250 22.29 16.35 -14.42
C ARG A 250 21.71 16.62 -15.80
N ASP A 251 21.52 17.88 -16.21
CA ASP A 251 20.96 18.22 -17.52
C ASP A 251 21.93 17.91 -18.67
N THR A 252 23.23 18.05 -18.40
CA THR A 252 24.30 17.82 -19.39
C THR A 252 24.45 16.35 -19.79
N ASP A 253 24.15 15.44 -18.86
CA ASP A 253 24.08 14.02 -19.16
C ASP A 253 22.82 13.74 -19.96
N ARG A 254 21.64 14.12 -19.48
CA ARG A 254 20.33 13.89 -20.12
C ARG A 254 20.30 14.25 -21.61
N ALA A 255 20.86 15.41 -21.98
CA ALA A 255 20.95 15.92 -23.35
C ALA A 255 21.63 14.94 -24.34
N ARG A 256 22.42 13.97 -23.86
CA ARG A 256 23.09 12.95 -24.68
C ARG A 256 22.26 11.69 -24.93
N TYR A 257 21.26 11.41 -24.08
CA TYR A 257 20.51 10.13 -24.08
C TYR A 257 19.07 10.28 -24.54
N GLU A 258 18.48 11.48 -24.39
CA GLU A 258 17.05 11.71 -24.59
C GLU A 258 16.79 12.75 -25.68
N TRP A 259 15.58 12.69 -26.24
CA TRP A 259 15.05 13.66 -27.20
C TRP A 259 13.89 14.41 -26.57
N GLY A 260 13.96 15.73 -26.61
CA GLY A 260 12.90 16.60 -26.15
C GLY A 260 11.76 16.68 -27.15
N ALA A 261 10.53 16.71 -26.64
CA ALA A 261 9.31 16.92 -27.39
C ALA A 261 8.54 18.07 -26.72
N PRO A 262 8.24 19.17 -27.44
CA PRO A 262 7.51 20.30 -26.86
C PRO A 262 6.04 19.94 -26.60
N GLY A 263 5.43 20.52 -25.57
CA GLY A 263 4.04 20.27 -25.25
C GLY A 263 3.37 21.37 -24.46
N LEU A 264 2.05 21.23 -24.30
CA LEU A 264 1.21 22.15 -23.54
C LEU A 264 0.50 21.43 -22.41
N LEU A 265 0.65 21.96 -21.20
CA LEU A 265 0.00 21.52 -19.97
C LEU A 265 -1.22 22.40 -19.68
N PHE A 266 -2.40 21.79 -19.60
CA PHE A 266 -3.64 22.44 -19.18
C PHE A 266 -4.02 21.89 -17.80
N ASN A 267 -3.77 22.68 -16.75
CA ASN A 267 -4.10 22.29 -15.38
C ASN A 267 -5.37 22.99 -14.90
N THR A 268 -6.43 22.21 -14.72
CA THR A 268 -7.73 22.71 -14.26
C THR A 268 -7.81 22.83 -12.74
N ASN A 269 -8.51 23.84 -12.24
CA ASN A 269 -8.70 24.08 -10.80
C ASN A 269 -9.73 23.14 -10.16
N THR A 270 -10.73 22.69 -10.93
CA THR A 270 -11.84 21.86 -10.44
C THR A 270 -11.98 20.60 -11.28
N LEU A 271 -12.49 19.53 -10.66
CA LEU A 271 -12.73 18.27 -11.33
C LEU A 271 -13.83 18.39 -12.41
N GLU A 272 -14.80 19.27 -12.19
CA GLU A 272 -15.87 19.59 -13.12
C GLU A 272 -15.33 20.26 -14.39
N ALA A 273 -14.37 21.19 -14.24
CA ALA A 273 -13.68 21.82 -15.37
C ALA A 273 -12.90 20.78 -16.17
N PHE A 274 -12.17 19.87 -15.51
CA PHE A 274 -11.48 18.76 -16.18
C PHE A 274 -12.42 17.89 -17.02
N LYS A 275 -13.58 17.53 -16.45
CA LYS A 275 -14.57 16.68 -17.12
C LYS A 275 -15.20 17.37 -18.32
N SER A 276 -15.60 18.63 -18.16
CA SER A 276 -16.25 19.45 -19.20
C SER A 276 -15.31 19.98 -20.29
N LEU A 277 -14.00 19.94 -20.06
CA LEU A 277 -12.99 20.35 -21.04
C LEU A 277 -13.18 19.63 -22.39
N ASP A 278 -13.22 20.39 -23.48
CA ASP A 278 -13.34 19.86 -24.84
C ASP A 278 -12.02 19.25 -25.32
N LYS A 279 -11.87 17.97 -25.01
CA LYS A 279 -10.67 17.16 -25.32
C LYS A 279 -10.48 16.96 -26.82
N ALA A 280 -11.55 16.99 -27.61
CA ALA A 280 -11.45 16.84 -29.05
C ALA A 280 -10.90 18.12 -29.68
N LYS A 281 -11.40 19.28 -29.25
CA LYS A 281 -10.91 20.59 -29.67
C LYS A 281 -9.43 20.80 -29.33
N LEU A 282 -9.02 20.52 -28.09
CA LEU A 282 -7.62 20.68 -27.68
C LEU A 282 -6.65 19.83 -28.51
N LEU A 283 -7.00 18.57 -28.77
CA LEU A 283 -6.18 17.69 -29.60
C LEU A 283 -6.15 18.18 -31.05
N LYS A 284 -7.27 18.69 -31.57
CA LYS A 284 -7.37 19.24 -32.92
C LYS A 284 -6.52 20.51 -33.08
N GLU A 285 -6.57 21.45 -32.14
CA GLU A 285 -5.74 22.66 -32.13
C GLU A 285 -4.24 22.33 -32.10
N ALA A 286 -3.84 21.34 -31.30
CA ALA A 286 -2.45 20.88 -31.28
C ALA A 286 -2.04 20.21 -32.60
N GLY A 287 -2.94 19.43 -33.21
CA GLY A 287 -2.72 18.85 -34.54
C GLY A 287 -2.69 19.89 -35.66
N ASP A 288 -3.47 20.96 -35.58
CA ASP A 288 -3.46 22.02 -36.59
C ASP A 288 -2.13 22.78 -36.61
N LYS A 289 -1.46 22.95 -35.45
CA LYS A 289 -0.08 23.46 -35.38
C LYS A 289 0.93 22.54 -36.07
N ILE A 290 0.74 21.22 -35.96
CA ILE A 290 1.56 20.23 -36.68
C ILE A 290 1.27 20.31 -38.19
N LEU A 291 -0.01 20.47 -38.56
CA LEU A 291 -0.41 20.62 -39.95
C LEU A 291 0.17 21.90 -40.57
N ASP A 292 0.26 23.00 -39.82
CA ASP A 292 0.94 24.21 -40.25
C ASP A 292 2.40 23.94 -40.60
N LEU A 293 3.13 23.20 -39.76
CA LEU A 293 4.53 22.83 -40.03
C LEU A 293 4.68 21.90 -41.26
N VAL A 294 3.69 21.04 -41.48
CA VAL A 294 3.63 20.13 -42.64
C VAL A 294 3.38 20.89 -43.95
N LEU A 295 2.51 21.90 -43.92
CA LEU A 295 2.09 22.64 -45.11
C LEU A 295 2.86 23.96 -45.35
N SER A 296 3.57 24.49 -44.36
CA SER A 296 4.30 25.75 -44.49
C SER A 296 5.47 25.63 -45.46
N ASP A 297 5.60 26.64 -46.33
CA ASP A 297 6.81 26.86 -47.12
C ASP A 297 7.99 27.24 -46.24
N GLU A 298 9.19 26.97 -46.76
CA GLU A 298 10.50 26.77 -46.13
C GLU A 298 11.05 27.89 -45.20
N ARG A 299 10.25 28.91 -44.84
CA ARG A 299 10.67 30.13 -44.09
C ARG A 299 10.07 30.27 -42.69
N GLY A 300 9.34 29.27 -42.18
CA GLY A 300 8.88 29.26 -40.79
C GLY A 300 10.00 28.86 -39.84
N GLY A 301 10.42 29.73 -38.92
CA GLY A 301 11.45 29.45 -37.90
C GLY A 301 11.03 28.42 -36.81
N VAL A 302 10.03 27.58 -37.07
CA VAL A 302 9.51 26.59 -36.11
C VAL A 302 10.34 25.30 -36.21
N SER A 303 10.82 24.80 -35.07
CA SER A 303 11.63 23.56 -35.02
C SER A 303 10.81 22.34 -35.47
N ILE A 304 11.47 21.45 -36.23
CA ILE A 304 10.92 20.16 -36.68
C ILE A 304 10.50 19.25 -35.52
N ASP A 305 11.05 19.46 -34.32
CA ASP A 305 10.70 18.66 -33.13
C ASP A 305 9.22 18.82 -32.72
N HIS A 306 8.54 19.88 -33.18
CA HIS A 306 7.10 20.06 -32.99
C HIS A 306 6.25 19.00 -33.70
N LEU A 307 6.81 18.20 -34.62
CA LEU A 307 6.13 17.02 -35.14
C LEU A 307 5.81 15.99 -34.04
N ASN A 308 6.57 15.98 -32.94
CA ASN A 308 6.35 15.14 -31.77
C ASN A 308 5.61 15.85 -30.63
N SER A 309 4.91 16.96 -30.93
CA SER A 309 4.23 17.74 -29.89
C SER A 309 3.23 16.90 -29.11
N PHE A 310 3.02 17.24 -27.82
CA PHE A 310 2.00 16.59 -26.98
C PHE A 310 1.14 17.61 -26.22
N VAL A 311 -0.01 17.13 -25.76
CA VAL A 311 -0.94 17.85 -24.89
C VAL A 311 -1.10 17.04 -23.62
N LEU A 312 -1.02 17.70 -22.47
CA LEU A 312 -1.25 17.10 -21.17
C LEU A 312 -2.36 17.87 -20.46
N ILE A 313 -3.46 17.20 -20.14
CA ILE A 313 -4.53 17.78 -19.32
C ILE A 313 -4.43 17.20 -17.91
N THR A 314 -4.53 18.04 -16.88
CA THR A 314 -4.41 17.62 -15.47
C THR A 314 -5.46 18.26 -14.57
N PHE A 315 -5.75 17.56 -13.48
CA PHE A 315 -6.43 18.09 -12.30
C PHE A 315 -5.70 17.55 -11.06
N ALA A 316 -5.27 18.45 -10.18
CA ALA A 316 -4.51 18.12 -8.97
C ALA A 316 -5.36 18.37 -7.71
N ASP A 317 -5.75 17.31 -7.00
CA ASP A 317 -6.33 17.40 -5.66
C ASP A 317 -5.21 17.48 -4.63
N LEU A 318 -4.79 18.70 -4.31
CA LEU A 318 -3.69 18.98 -3.40
C LEU A 318 -3.98 18.57 -1.94
N LYS A 319 -5.25 18.36 -1.57
CA LYS A 319 -5.62 17.89 -0.23
C LYS A 319 -5.41 16.39 -0.08
N LYS A 320 -5.66 15.62 -1.15
CA LYS A 320 -5.47 14.17 -1.17
C LYS A 320 -4.14 13.73 -1.79
N HIS A 321 -3.40 14.68 -2.36
CA HIS A 321 -2.23 14.42 -3.21
C HIS A 321 -2.55 13.41 -4.33
N SER A 322 -3.71 13.59 -4.98
CA SER A 322 -4.14 12.77 -6.11
C SER A 322 -4.21 13.59 -7.39
N PHE A 323 -3.74 12.99 -8.49
CA PHE A 323 -3.54 13.68 -9.76
C PHE A 323 -4.25 12.91 -10.87
N LEU A 324 -5.25 13.53 -11.47
CA LEU A 324 -5.92 13.01 -12.65
C LEU A 324 -5.25 13.62 -13.88
N TYR A 325 -4.85 12.80 -14.85
CA TYR A 325 -4.12 13.27 -16.02
C TYR A 325 -4.42 12.49 -17.28
N TRP A 326 -4.24 13.12 -18.44
CA TRP A 326 -4.39 12.44 -19.73
C TRP A 326 -3.42 13.05 -20.75
N PHE A 327 -2.59 12.21 -21.35
CA PHE A 327 -1.71 12.60 -22.46
C PHE A 327 -2.41 12.43 -23.81
N GLY A 328 -2.24 13.43 -24.67
CA GLY A 328 -2.62 13.42 -26.08
C GLY A 328 -1.39 13.63 -26.95
N PHE A 329 -1.13 12.70 -27.87
CA PHE A 329 -0.03 12.72 -28.82
C PHE A 329 -0.57 12.95 -30.23
N PRO A 330 -0.91 14.19 -30.62
CA PRO A 330 -1.57 14.51 -31.88
C PRO A 330 -0.85 13.93 -33.09
N ALA A 331 -1.56 13.07 -33.82
CA ALA A 331 -1.10 12.46 -35.06
C ALA A 331 -2.10 12.75 -36.19
N LEU A 332 -1.57 13.25 -37.30
CA LEU A 332 -2.36 13.58 -38.48
C LEU A 332 -2.76 12.33 -39.25
N SER A 333 -4.05 12.22 -39.59
CA SER A 333 -4.53 11.07 -40.37
C SER A 333 -4.27 11.29 -41.87
N PRO A 334 -3.63 10.34 -42.57
CA PRO A 334 -3.43 10.45 -44.02
C PRO A 334 -4.77 10.26 -44.78
N PRO A 335 -4.85 10.65 -46.06
CA PRO A 335 -6.05 10.44 -46.87
C PRO A 335 -6.32 8.95 -47.13
N MET A 336 -5.26 8.15 -47.24
CA MET A 336 -5.29 6.68 -47.30
C MET A 336 -4.25 6.11 -46.34
N PRO A 337 -4.50 4.94 -45.71
CA PRO A 337 -3.51 4.30 -44.84
C PRO A 337 -2.21 4.03 -45.59
N PHE A 338 -1.07 4.35 -44.97
CA PHE A 338 0.25 4.04 -45.52
C PHE A 338 0.45 2.53 -45.63
N GLN A 339 1.02 2.08 -46.74
CA GLN A 339 1.29 0.66 -46.99
C GLN A 339 2.80 0.37 -46.90
N CYS A 340 3.14 -0.80 -46.39
CA CYS A 340 4.48 -1.35 -46.30
C CYS A 340 4.64 -2.35 -47.43
N ARG A 341 5.57 -2.09 -48.35
CA ARG A 341 5.76 -2.91 -49.56
C ARG A 341 6.31 -4.30 -49.24
N SER A 342 7.19 -4.37 -48.24
CA SER A 342 7.86 -5.58 -47.79
C SER A 342 7.95 -5.62 -46.26
N PRO A 343 8.20 -6.79 -45.65
CA PRO A 343 8.56 -6.85 -44.24
C PRO A 343 9.75 -5.93 -43.92
N PRO A 344 9.82 -5.36 -42.71
CA PRO A 344 10.91 -4.46 -42.32
C PRO A 344 12.27 -5.17 -42.42
N ALA A 345 13.22 -4.53 -43.07
CA ALA A 345 14.55 -5.08 -43.31
C ALA A 345 15.51 -4.67 -42.18
N ALA A 346 16.46 -5.53 -41.84
CA ALA A 346 17.55 -5.14 -40.96
C ALA A 346 18.40 -4.05 -41.64
N VAL A 347 18.88 -3.06 -40.90
CA VAL A 347 19.69 -1.98 -41.49
C VAL A 347 20.93 -2.51 -42.22
N SER A 348 21.56 -3.57 -41.71
CA SER A 348 22.70 -4.23 -42.34
C SER A 348 22.43 -4.82 -43.73
N SER A 349 21.16 -5.04 -44.10
CA SER A 349 20.79 -5.48 -45.45
C SER A 349 20.61 -4.34 -46.45
N VAL A 350 20.53 -3.09 -45.99
CA VAL A 350 20.29 -1.89 -46.80
C VAL A 350 21.49 -0.95 -46.81
N LEU A 351 22.20 -0.84 -45.68
CA LEU A 351 23.39 -0.02 -45.49
C LEU A 351 24.59 -0.93 -45.13
N SER A 352 25.69 -0.75 -45.83
CA SER A 352 26.99 -1.36 -45.50
C SER A 352 27.50 -0.86 -44.14
N ALA A 353 28.41 -1.62 -43.51
CA ALA A 353 29.02 -1.22 -42.24
C ALA A 353 29.69 0.16 -42.32
N LYS A 354 30.35 0.48 -43.45
CA LYS A 354 30.97 1.80 -43.69
C LYS A 354 29.93 2.91 -43.69
N GLU A 355 28.78 2.71 -44.35
CA GLU A 355 27.67 3.68 -44.38
C GLU A 355 27.04 3.87 -43.00
N GLN A 356 26.86 2.79 -42.22
CA GLN A 356 26.31 2.86 -40.86
C GLN A 356 27.20 3.70 -39.92
N VAL A 357 28.52 3.47 -39.94
CA VAL A 357 29.49 4.23 -39.14
C VAL A 357 29.54 5.69 -39.57
N GLN A 358 29.62 5.97 -40.87
CA GLN A 358 29.62 7.35 -41.37
C GLN A 358 28.31 8.09 -41.07
N THR A 359 27.17 7.40 -41.16
CA THR A 359 25.85 7.94 -40.79
C THR A 359 25.82 8.33 -39.32
N LEU A 360 26.26 7.43 -38.44
CA LEU A 360 26.27 7.71 -37.01
C LEU A 360 27.21 8.86 -36.65
N ARG A 361 28.42 8.91 -37.24
CA ARG A 361 29.34 10.06 -37.08
C ARG A 361 28.70 11.36 -37.55
N GLY A 362 27.96 11.32 -38.66
CA GLY A 362 27.19 12.46 -39.18
C GLY A 362 26.14 12.94 -38.19
N LEU A 363 25.32 12.03 -37.63
CA LEU A 363 24.31 12.36 -36.63
C LEU A 363 24.92 12.96 -35.35
N LEU A 364 26.00 12.38 -34.84
CA LEU A 364 26.65 12.89 -33.62
C LEU A 364 27.24 14.30 -33.82
N LYS A 365 27.70 14.64 -35.03
CA LYS A 365 28.15 16.00 -35.38
C LYS A 365 27.01 17.03 -35.41
N LEU A 366 25.76 16.59 -35.54
CA LEU A 366 24.58 17.46 -35.54
C LEU A 366 24.05 17.77 -34.13
N ARG A 367 24.68 17.25 -33.06
CA ARG A 367 24.36 17.63 -31.68
C ARG A 367 24.66 19.12 -31.46
N ARG A 368 23.85 19.78 -30.62
CA ARG A 368 24.16 21.15 -30.18
C ARG A 368 25.12 21.10 -29.02
N VAL A 369 26.23 21.81 -29.16
CA VAL A 369 27.32 21.85 -28.19
C VAL A 369 27.61 23.31 -27.89
N ASN A 370 27.76 23.63 -26.61
CA ASN A 370 28.17 24.95 -26.18
C ASN A 370 29.60 25.24 -26.69
N GLY A 371 29.76 26.38 -27.38
CA GLY A 371 31.02 26.73 -28.03
C GLY A 371 32.19 27.00 -27.07
N GLU A 372 31.90 27.35 -25.80
CA GLU A 372 32.92 27.68 -24.80
C GLU A 372 33.24 26.49 -23.88
N THR A 373 32.21 25.74 -23.47
CA THR A 373 32.36 24.65 -22.49
C THR A 373 32.48 23.26 -23.12
N HIS A 374 32.25 23.14 -24.44
CA HIS A 374 32.14 21.88 -25.18
C HIS A 374 31.10 20.89 -24.62
N VAL A 375 30.18 21.35 -23.77
CA VAL A 375 29.10 20.54 -23.21
C VAL A 375 27.98 20.38 -24.23
N VAL A 376 27.45 19.16 -24.35
CA VAL A 376 26.28 18.88 -25.21
C VAL A 376 25.03 19.46 -24.55
N GLU A 377 24.42 20.45 -25.20
CA GLU A 377 23.20 21.12 -24.73
C GLU A 377 21.94 20.36 -25.21
N SER A 378 22.00 19.76 -26.41
CA SER A 378 20.91 18.94 -26.93
C SER A 378 21.41 17.87 -27.89
N ASN A 379 20.68 16.76 -27.98
CA ASN A 379 20.94 15.71 -28.96
C ASN A 379 20.69 16.21 -30.40
N PHE A 380 21.03 15.38 -31.39
CA PHE A 380 20.66 15.64 -32.79
C PHE A 380 19.14 15.56 -32.97
N ALA A 381 18.62 16.19 -34.02
CA ALA A 381 17.17 16.28 -34.26
C ALA A 381 16.50 14.89 -34.33
N SER A 382 15.25 14.82 -33.87
CA SER A 382 14.48 13.56 -33.84
C SER A 382 14.18 12.98 -35.23
N PHE A 383 14.35 13.77 -36.29
CA PHE A 383 14.18 13.40 -37.70
C PHE A 383 15.41 13.85 -38.50
N PHE A 384 15.86 13.04 -39.46
CA PHE A 384 17.05 13.31 -40.27
C PHE A 384 16.93 12.76 -41.70
N VAL A 385 17.80 13.22 -42.59
CA VAL A 385 17.89 12.74 -43.98
C VAL A 385 19.28 12.16 -44.24
N LEU A 386 19.32 11.04 -44.94
CA LEU A 386 20.54 10.34 -45.36
C LEU A 386 20.58 10.27 -46.89
N GLU A 387 21.58 10.88 -47.51
CA GLU A 387 21.83 10.82 -48.95
C GLU A 387 23.05 9.94 -49.23
N ARG A 388 22.88 8.92 -50.07
CA ARG A 388 23.98 8.09 -50.59
C ARG A 388 24.62 8.79 -51.77
N LEU A 389 25.94 8.98 -51.72
CA LEU A 389 26.70 9.68 -52.75
C LEU A 389 27.25 8.69 -53.79
N ALA A 390 27.39 9.14 -55.05
CA ALA A 390 28.04 8.39 -56.10
C ALA A 390 29.54 8.25 -55.79
N GLU A 391 30.10 7.06 -56.02
CA GLU A 391 31.53 6.82 -55.80
C GLU A 391 32.35 7.70 -56.75
N SER A 392 33.08 8.67 -56.17
CA SER A 392 34.05 9.49 -56.89
C SER A 392 35.44 9.10 -56.44
N ALA A 393 36.40 9.01 -57.38
CA ALA A 393 37.76 8.54 -57.12
C ALA A 393 38.57 9.40 -56.11
N SER A 394 38.01 10.52 -55.65
CA SER A 394 38.68 11.51 -54.79
C SER A 394 38.02 11.74 -53.42
N SER A 395 36.90 11.08 -53.07
CA SER A 395 36.20 11.30 -51.79
C SER A 395 35.97 9.99 -51.02
N GLU A 396 36.45 9.92 -49.78
CA GLU A 396 36.21 8.78 -48.87
C GLU A 396 34.78 8.75 -48.28
N GLN A 397 34.02 9.84 -48.45
CA GLN A 397 32.67 10.00 -47.91
C GLN A 397 31.63 9.38 -48.85
N VAL A 398 30.93 8.36 -48.35
CA VAL A 398 29.95 7.58 -49.12
C VAL A 398 28.51 8.02 -48.81
N VAL A 399 28.30 8.67 -47.67
CA VAL A 399 26.99 9.17 -47.23
C VAL A 399 27.06 10.60 -46.68
N ARG A 400 25.99 11.35 -46.87
CA ARG A 400 25.75 12.67 -46.28
C ARG A 400 24.52 12.62 -45.38
N VAL A 401 24.66 13.11 -44.14
CA VAL A 401 23.57 13.23 -43.18
C VAL A 401 23.24 14.70 -43.00
N SER A 402 21.97 15.04 -43.13
CA SER A 402 21.47 16.41 -43.04
C SER A 402 20.29 16.49 -42.06
N ASP A 403 20.20 17.63 -41.38
CA ASP A 403 18.99 18.02 -40.66
C ASP A 403 17.82 18.23 -41.65
N VAL A 404 16.61 17.79 -41.29
CA VAL A 404 15.44 17.84 -42.19
C VAL A 404 15.09 19.27 -42.59
N GLN A 405 15.22 20.25 -41.69
CA GLN A 405 14.89 21.63 -41.98
C GLN A 405 15.92 22.25 -42.93
N LYS A 406 17.21 22.01 -42.70
CA LYS A 406 18.28 22.43 -43.61
C LYS A 406 18.19 21.76 -44.98
N TRP A 407 17.90 20.46 -45.00
CA TRP A 407 17.70 19.72 -46.23
C TRP A 407 16.49 20.26 -47.00
N ARG A 408 15.36 20.51 -46.32
CA ARG A 408 14.19 21.15 -46.91
C ARG A 408 14.51 22.53 -47.48
N ALA A 409 15.38 23.33 -46.88
CA ALA A 409 15.68 24.68 -47.37
C ALA A 409 16.71 24.72 -48.53
N ALA A 410 17.40 23.61 -48.82
CA ALA A 410 18.42 23.59 -49.86
C ALA A 410 17.82 23.49 -51.27
N ASP A 411 18.42 24.18 -52.25
CA ASP A 411 18.15 23.97 -53.67
C ASP A 411 18.83 22.67 -54.10
N HIS A 412 18.04 21.65 -54.40
CA HIS A 412 18.57 20.31 -54.69
C HIS A 412 19.13 20.25 -56.11
N ASN A 413 20.45 20.37 -56.27
CA ASN A 413 21.12 19.82 -57.46
C ASN A 413 21.40 18.34 -57.21
N ALA A 414 20.71 17.47 -57.95
CA ALA A 414 20.83 16.00 -57.85
C ALA A 414 22.19 15.43 -58.31
N ASP A 415 23.19 16.28 -58.57
CA ASP A 415 24.51 15.87 -59.03
C ASP A 415 25.23 15.07 -57.94
N GLY A 416 25.37 13.76 -58.19
CA GLY A 416 26.14 12.85 -57.34
C GLY A 416 25.35 12.21 -56.19
N VAL A 417 24.02 12.35 -56.09
CA VAL A 417 23.18 11.59 -55.13
C VAL A 417 22.54 10.38 -55.81
N VAL A 418 22.80 9.19 -55.29
CA VAL A 418 22.30 7.91 -55.82
C VAL A 418 20.94 7.55 -55.24
N GLU A 419 20.76 7.75 -53.93
CA GLU A 419 19.56 7.36 -53.20
C GLU A 419 19.39 8.20 -51.92
N THR A 420 18.15 8.55 -51.59
CA THR A 420 17.82 9.28 -50.35
C THR A 420 16.97 8.41 -49.43
N LEU A 421 17.35 8.34 -48.15
CA LEU A 421 16.65 7.64 -47.09
C LEU A 421 16.27 8.64 -45.98
N PHE A 422 15.15 8.39 -45.32
CA PHE A 422 14.62 9.29 -44.28
C PHE A 422 14.66 8.59 -42.93
N GLY A 423 15.26 9.22 -41.92
CA GLY A 423 15.42 8.63 -40.60
C GLY A 423 14.62 9.34 -39.52
N PHE A 424 14.17 8.57 -38.53
CA PHE A 424 13.60 9.11 -37.30
C PHE A 424 14.04 8.30 -36.10
N VAL A 425 14.11 8.95 -34.94
CA VAL A 425 14.41 8.30 -33.67
C VAL A 425 13.16 7.56 -33.18
N ASP A 426 13.25 6.23 -33.14
CA ASP A 426 12.09 5.39 -32.89
C ASP A 426 12.04 4.89 -31.44
N PRO A 427 11.06 5.33 -30.63
CA PRO A 427 10.86 4.82 -29.27
C PRO A 427 10.34 3.37 -29.26
N CYS A 428 9.84 2.86 -30.38
CA CYS A 428 9.32 1.51 -30.49
C CYS A 428 10.46 0.48 -30.58
N PRO A 429 10.48 -0.57 -29.73
CA PRO A 429 11.46 -1.63 -29.84
C PRO A 429 11.02 -2.81 -30.74
N LEU A 430 9.77 -2.83 -31.20
CA LEU A 430 9.21 -3.94 -31.99
C LEU A 430 9.77 -3.92 -33.42
N LYS A 431 10.42 -5.00 -33.86
CA LYS A 431 11.01 -5.07 -35.22
C LYS A 431 9.97 -4.99 -36.34
N THR A 432 8.72 -5.34 -36.06
CA THR A 432 7.62 -5.42 -37.03
C THR A 432 6.88 -4.09 -37.23
N ASN A 433 6.96 -3.16 -36.27
CA ASN A 433 6.13 -1.96 -36.25
C ASN A 433 6.98 -0.72 -35.92
N PRO A 434 6.78 0.41 -36.60
CA PRO A 434 7.37 1.68 -36.21
C PRO A 434 6.64 2.29 -35.00
N GLY A 435 7.31 3.19 -34.29
CA GLY A 435 6.70 4.01 -33.25
C GLY A 435 5.82 5.14 -33.77
N TRP A 436 5.09 5.76 -32.84
CA TRP A 436 4.16 6.85 -33.10
C TRP A 436 4.73 8.05 -33.86
N PRO A 437 5.99 8.51 -33.62
CA PRO A 437 6.58 9.67 -34.33
C PRO A 437 6.51 9.61 -35.85
N LEU A 438 6.60 8.40 -36.43
CA LEU A 438 6.64 8.24 -37.87
C LEU A 438 5.38 8.75 -38.58
N ARG A 439 4.22 8.78 -37.89
CA ARG A 439 2.95 9.24 -38.50
C ARG A 439 3.05 10.66 -39.03
N ASN A 440 3.52 11.59 -38.20
CA ASN A 440 3.61 13.00 -38.56
C ASN A 440 4.77 13.26 -39.53
N PHE A 441 5.84 12.45 -39.44
CA PHE A 441 6.94 12.53 -40.39
C PHE A 441 6.53 12.08 -41.79
N LEU A 442 5.77 10.99 -41.93
CA LEU A 442 5.22 10.57 -43.22
C LEU A 442 4.24 11.60 -43.80
N ALA A 443 3.43 12.24 -42.95
CA ALA A 443 2.56 13.34 -43.37
C ALA A 443 3.38 14.51 -43.96
N LEU A 444 4.49 14.88 -43.32
CA LEU A 444 5.42 15.87 -43.85
C LEU A 444 6.02 15.44 -45.20
N LEU A 445 6.62 14.24 -45.26
CA LEU A 445 7.32 13.78 -46.47
C LEU A 445 6.39 13.67 -47.68
N THR A 446 5.14 13.24 -47.49
CA THR A 446 4.16 13.09 -48.57
C THR A 446 3.46 14.41 -48.94
N ALA A 447 3.59 15.45 -48.13
CA ALA A 447 3.17 16.81 -48.46
C ALA A 447 4.19 17.56 -49.34
N LEU A 448 5.46 17.16 -49.33
CA LEU A 448 6.52 17.81 -50.10
C LEU A 448 6.30 17.69 -51.64
N PRO A 449 6.85 18.64 -52.43
CA PRO A 449 6.82 18.57 -53.88
C PRO A 449 7.50 17.31 -54.44
N ALA A 450 7.05 16.85 -55.61
CA ALA A 450 7.57 15.65 -56.27
C ALA A 450 9.07 15.75 -56.62
N GLU A 451 9.59 16.97 -56.77
CA GLU A 451 11.00 17.25 -57.03
C GLU A 451 11.91 16.86 -55.85
N LYS A 452 11.41 16.99 -54.61
CA LYS A 452 12.15 16.62 -53.39
C LYS A 452 11.89 15.17 -52.98
N VAL A 453 10.65 14.71 -53.17
CA VAL A 453 10.24 13.36 -52.78
C VAL A 453 9.49 12.71 -53.94
N ASP A 454 10.17 11.81 -54.66
CA ASP A 454 9.55 10.99 -55.71
C ASP A 454 8.63 9.93 -55.10
N ARG A 455 7.34 10.22 -55.12
CA ARG A 455 6.28 9.36 -54.58
C ARG A 455 5.97 8.15 -55.47
N SER A 456 6.49 8.08 -56.69
CA SER A 456 6.33 6.90 -57.55
C SER A 456 7.11 5.69 -57.02
N ARG A 457 8.12 5.93 -56.19
CA ARG A 457 8.94 4.92 -55.53
C ARG A 457 8.57 4.80 -54.05
N PRO A 458 8.73 3.61 -53.43
CA PRO A 458 8.55 3.47 -51.99
C PRO A 458 9.63 4.26 -51.23
N LEU A 459 9.19 4.99 -50.20
CA LEU A 459 10.08 5.73 -49.30
C LEU A 459 10.81 4.75 -48.38
N LYS A 460 12.14 4.83 -48.34
CA LYS A 460 12.97 4.07 -47.40
C LYS A 460 13.10 4.84 -46.10
N ILE A 461 12.44 4.33 -45.06
CA ILE A 461 12.40 4.93 -43.73
C ILE A 461 13.30 4.15 -42.77
N ILE A 462 14.33 4.81 -42.25
CA ILE A 462 15.21 4.30 -41.21
C ILE A 462 14.57 4.55 -39.85
N SER A 463 14.17 3.47 -39.17
CA SER A 463 13.76 3.50 -37.77
C SER A 463 15.00 3.34 -36.91
N PHE A 464 15.52 4.46 -36.41
CA PHE A 464 16.76 4.52 -35.62
C PHE A 464 16.49 4.13 -34.16
N ARG A 465 17.11 3.03 -33.73
CA ARG A 465 16.90 2.42 -32.41
C ARG A 465 18.21 2.16 -31.65
N GLU A 466 19.30 2.78 -32.08
CA GLU A 466 20.62 2.58 -31.46
C GLU A 466 20.82 3.50 -30.24
N HIS A 467 21.55 2.98 -29.26
CA HIS A 467 21.91 3.71 -28.05
C HIS A 467 23.32 4.28 -28.17
N VAL A 468 23.39 5.52 -28.66
CA VAL A 468 24.66 6.13 -29.13
C VAL A 468 25.27 7.14 -28.15
N HIS A 469 24.79 7.15 -26.92
CA HIS A 469 25.26 8.03 -25.86
C HIS A 469 26.65 7.63 -25.30
N GLN A 470 27.08 6.40 -25.53
CA GLN A 470 28.36 5.87 -25.02
C GLN A 470 29.55 6.24 -25.91
N PHE A 471 29.30 6.74 -27.12
CA PHE A 471 30.34 7.00 -28.10
C PHE A 471 30.76 8.47 -28.10
N THR A 472 32.00 8.71 -27.68
CA THR A 472 32.73 9.95 -27.98
C THR A 472 33.28 9.90 -29.40
N GLU A 473 33.81 8.73 -29.79
CA GLU A 473 34.17 8.38 -31.16
C GLU A 473 33.48 7.06 -31.54
N VAL A 474 33.01 6.96 -32.78
CA VAL A 474 32.29 5.77 -33.27
C VAL A 474 33.31 4.72 -33.74
N PRO A 475 33.30 3.49 -33.20
CA PRO A 475 34.16 2.40 -33.66
C PRO A 475 33.98 2.11 -35.15
N GLY A 476 35.07 1.75 -35.84
CA GLY A 476 35.06 1.50 -37.29
C GLY A 476 34.29 0.24 -37.71
N ASP A 477 34.04 -0.66 -36.75
CA ASP A 477 33.32 -1.92 -36.89
C ASP A 477 31.92 -1.89 -36.25
N PHE A 478 31.42 -0.71 -35.88
CA PHE A 478 30.11 -0.58 -35.25
C PHE A 478 28.97 -0.88 -36.23
N GLU A 479 28.09 -1.81 -35.86
CA GLU A 479 26.91 -2.19 -36.63
C GLU A 479 25.61 -1.92 -35.85
N TRP A 480 24.59 -1.45 -36.57
CA TRP A 480 23.28 -1.14 -36.04
C TRP A 480 22.47 -2.44 -35.91
N ARG A 481 22.26 -2.88 -34.67
CA ARG A 481 21.63 -4.19 -34.38
C ARG A 481 20.12 -4.09 -34.12
N SER A 482 19.68 -2.92 -33.64
CA SER A 482 18.30 -2.70 -33.18
C SER A 482 17.45 -2.01 -34.24
N SER A 483 18.08 -1.19 -35.08
CA SER A 483 17.43 -0.38 -36.10
C SER A 483 16.93 -1.20 -37.29
N VAL A 484 15.84 -0.75 -37.90
CA VAL A 484 15.19 -1.42 -39.06
C VAL A 484 14.81 -0.41 -40.14
N VAL A 485 14.68 -0.87 -41.39
CA VAL A 485 14.26 -0.05 -42.52
C VAL A 485 12.88 -0.49 -43.01
N PHE A 486 11.96 0.46 -43.14
CA PHE A 486 10.63 0.26 -43.72
C PHE A 486 10.56 0.81 -45.14
N GLU A 487 10.02 0.04 -46.09
CA GLU A 487 9.68 0.54 -47.42
C GLU A 487 8.20 0.95 -47.46
N VAL A 488 7.94 2.24 -47.30
CA VAL A 488 6.60 2.79 -47.19
C VAL A 488 6.14 3.34 -48.53
N LYS A 489 5.04 2.78 -49.06
CA LYS A 489 4.42 3.22 -50.30
C LYS A 489 3.24 4.15 -50.01
N SER A 490 3.17 5.27 -50.74
CA SER A 490 2.04 6.19 -50.74
C SER A 490 1.81 6.73 -52.15
N ASP A 491 0.71 6.31 -52.78
CA ASP A 491 0.39 6.67 -54.17
C ASP A 491 -0.17 8.10 -54.32
N GLN A 492 -0.34 8.85 -53.22
CA GLN A 492 -1.01 10.16 -53.21
C GLN A 492 -0.29 11.15 -52.29
N SER A 493 -0.38 12.44 -52.61
CA SER A 493 0.06 13.51 -51.70
C SER A 493 -0.79 13.53 -50.43
N PHE A 494 -0.22 14.00 -49.31
CA PHE A 494 -0.95 14.15 -48.05
C PHE A 494 -2.25 14.97 -48.16
N MET A 495 -2.27 15.96 -49.05
CA MET A 495 -3.41 16.84 -49.35
C MET A 495 -4.13 16.48 -50.67
N ALA A 496 -3.96 15.26 -51.18
CA ALA A 496 -4.63 14.81 -52.40
C ALA A 496 -6.16 14.72 -52.27
N ASN A 497 -6.84 14.43 -53.38
CA ASN A 497 -8.30 14.22 -53.47
C ASN A 497 -9.16 15.44 -53.09
N GLY A 498 -8.66 16.67 -53.31
CA GLY A 498 -9.40 17.89 -52.99
C GLY A 498 -9.58 18.15 -51.49
N ARG A 499 -8.75 17.51 -50.65
CA ARG A 499 -8.81 17.60 -49.19
C ARG A 499 -8.51 19.02 -48.71
N SER A 500 -9.42 19.59 -47.91
CA SER A 500 -9.19 20.87 -47.22
C SER A 500 -8.50 20.65 -45.87
N ARG A 501 -8.01 21.74 -45.25
CA ARG A 501 -7.39 21.67 -43.91
C ARG A 501 -8.35 21.14 -42.83
N GLN A 502 -9.65 21.37 -42.98
CA GLN A 502 -10.67 20.95 -42.02
C GLN A 502 -10.90 19.42 -42.07
N ASP A 503 -10.63 18.79 -43.22
CA ASP A 503 -10.80 17.34 -43.43
C ASP A 503 -9.66 16.51 -42.78
N VAL A 504 -8.64 17.17 -42.23
CA VAL A 504 -7.52 16.49 -41.56
C VAL A 504 -7.92 16.09 -40.15
N ARG A 505 -8.30 14.82 -39.97
CA ARG A 505 -8.59 14.23 -38.66
C ARG A 505 -7.31 14.06 -37.83
N VAL A 506 -7.38 14.41 -36.56
CA VAL A 506 -6.29 14.27 -35.59
C VAL A 506 -6.67 13.19 -34.56
N THR A 507 -5.72 12.30 -34.26
CA THR A 507 -5.90 11.22 -33.27
C THR A 507 -4.71 11.21 -32.31
N GLY A 508 -4.80 10.54 -31.16
CA GLY A 508 -3.63 10.40 -30.28
C GLY A 508 -3.86 10.48 -28.77
N TRP A 509 -5.10 10.52 -28.30
CA TRP A 509 -5.37 10.36 -26.87
C TRP A 509 -4.88 9.00 -26.38
N GLU A 510 -4.15 9.00 -25.27
CA GLU A 510 -3.58 7.80 -24.68
C GLU A 510 -4.66 6.90 -24.08
N ALA A 511 -4.53 5.59 -24.22
CA ALA A 511 -5.38 4.65 -23.49
C ALA A 511 -4.96 4.55 -22.02
N ASN A 512 -5.93 4.37 -21.12
CA ASN A 512 -5.67 4.09 -19.72
C ASN A 512 -5.16 2.66 -19.49
N VAL A 513 -4.85 2.33 -18.24
CA VAL A 513 -4.34 1.01 -17.82
C VAL A 513 -5.30 -0.17 -18.13
N ARG A 514 -6.57 0.11 -18.45
CA ARG A 514 -7.57 -0.87 -18.87
C ARG A 514 -7.76 -0.91 -20.40
N ALA A 515 -6.85 -0.31 -21.15
CA ALA A 515 -6.90 -0.15 -22.60
C ALA A 515 -8.16 0.59 -23.12
N LYS A 516 -8.79 1.43 -22.29
CA LYS A 516 -9.90 2.30 -22.70
C LYS A 516 -9.41 3.72 -22.89
N MET A 517 -10.01 4.46 -23.80
CA MET A 517 -9.75 5.89 -23.95
C MET A 517 -10.28 6.63 -22.72
N GLY A 518 -9.37 7.19 -21.92
CA GLY A 518 -9.73 7.91 -20.72
C GLY A 518 -8.52 8.32 -19.88
N PRO A 519 -8.72 9.22 -18.91
CA PRO A 519 -7.65 9.70 -18.04
C PRO A 519 -7.10 8.59 -17.14
N ARG A 520 -5.88 8.81 -16.66
CA ARG A 520 -5.19 8.04 -15.63
C ARG A 520 -5.21 8.81 -14.31
N MET A 521 -5.13 8.08 -13.21
CA MET A 521 -5.10 8.65 -11.86
C MET A 521 -3.84 8.18 -11.16
N MET A 522 -3.10 9.12 -10.58
CA MET A 522 -1.93 8.88 -9.75
C MET A 522 -2.24 9.29 -8.31
N GLU A 523 -2.10 8.36 -7.37
CA GLU A 523 -2.33 8.59 -5.94
C GLU A 523 -0.97 8.68 -5.25
N LEU A 524 -0.55 9.89 -4.87
CA LEU A 524 0.75 10.15 -4.25
C LEU A 524 0.66 10.49 -2.77
N GLY A 525 -0.52 10.41 -2.15
CA GLY A 525 -0.69 10.66 -0.71
C GLY A 525 0.21 9.81 0.18
N GLY A 526 0.54 8.58 -0.19
CA GLY A 526 1.48 7.75 0.59
C GLY A 526 2.95 8.22 0.54
N ILE A 527 3.30 9.08 -0.41
CA ILE A 527 4.67 9.55 -0.67
C ILE A 527 4.81 11.04 -0.34
N LEU A 528 3.74 11.82 -0.48
CA LEU A 528 3.76 13.28 -0.34
C LEU A 528 3.10 13.80 0.94
N ASP A 529 2.23 13.04 1.60
CA ASP A 529 1.59 13.47 2.86
C ASP A 529 2.55 13.25 4.04
N PRO A 530 3.04 14.32 4.71
CA PRO A 530 3.98 14.20 5.83
C PRO A 530 3.44 13.35 6.99
N ILE A 531 2.13 13.35 7.21
CA ILE A 531 1.49 12.61 8.30
C ILE A 531 1.53 11.10 8.00
N ARG A 532 1.22 10.71 6.75
CA ARG A 532 1.29 9.31 6.30
C ARG A 532 2.72 8.80 6.19
N LEU A 533 3.66 9.68 5.82
CA LEU A 533 5.09 9.34 5.86
C LEU A 533 5.53 9.03 7.30
N ALA A 534 5.17 9.89 8.26
CA ALA A 534 5.47 9.66 9.67
C ALA A 534 4.85 8.34 10.19
N GLU A 535 3.58 8.05 9.84
CA GLU A 535 2.92 6.78 10.13
C GLU A 535 3.72 5.59 9.58
N THR A 536 4.06 5.64 8.30
CA THR A 536 4.77 4.56 7.61
C THR A 536 6.16 4.35 8.21
N SER A 537 6.89 5.42 8.55
CA SER A 537 8.21 5.35 9.17
C SER A 537 8.17 4.79 10.59
N VAL A 538 7.22 5.20 11.43
CA VAL A 538 7.06 4.66 12.80
C VAL A 538 6.69 3.18 12.73
N ASP A 539 5.71 2.82 11.90
CA ASP A 539 5.29 1.44 11.73
C ASP A 539 6.39 0.56 11.14
N LEU A 540 7.22 1.11 10.25
CA LEU A 540 8.35 0.38 9.67
C LEU A 540 9.36 -0.02 10.74
N ASN A 541 9.65 0.84 11.71
CA ASN A 541 10.57 0.52 12.81
C ASN A 541 10.08 -0.70 13.61
N LEU A 542 8.79 -0.71 13.97
CA LEU A 542 8.17 -1.82 14.68
C LEU A 542 8.07 -3.09 13.83
N LYS A 543 7.78 -2.96 12.53
CA LYS A 543 7.81 -4.08 11.57
C LYS A 543 9.21 -4.68 11.45
N LEU A 544 10.27 -3.86 11.49
CA LEU A 544 11.65 -4.34 11.47
C LEU A 544 12.00 -5.12 12.75
N MET A 545 11.53 -4.69 13.92
CA MET A 545 11.66 -5.47 15.16
C MET A 545 10.99 -6.83 15.01
N ARG A 546 9.75 -6.87 14.50
CA ARG A 546 9.03 -8.11 14.22
C ARG A 546 9.81 -9.03 13.27
N TRP A 547 10.26 -8.52 12.14
CA TRP A 547 10.91 -9.35 11.11
C TRP A 547 12.29 -9.86 11.54
N ARG A 548 13.04 -9.07 12.31
CA ARG A 548 14.44 -9.39 12.64
C ARG A 548 14.62 -10.08 13.98
N GLN A 549 13.81 -9.75 14.98
CA GLN A 549 14.04 -10.14 16.37
C GLN A 549 12.88 -10.96 16.96
N LEU A 550 11.63 -10.53 16.74
CA LEU A 550 10.46 -11.15 17.37
C LEU A 550 9.31 -11.38 16.38
N PRO A 551 9.35 -12.45 15.55
CA PRO A 551 8.34 -12.71 14.51
C PRO A 551 6.89 -12.84 15.02
N SER A 552 6.73 -13.27 16.28
CA SER A 552 5.45 -13.41 16.98
C SER A 552 4.84 -12.07 17.42
N LEU A 553 5.56 -10.95 17.31
CA LEU A 553 5.08 -9.62 17.69
C LEU A 553 3.86 -9.22 16.85
N ASN A 554 2.73 -9.02 17.53
CA ASN A 554 1.46 -8.63 16.95
C ASN A 554 1.24 -7.11 17.09
N LEU A 555 1.70 -6.37 16.09
CA LEU A 555 1.60 -4.91 16.05
C LEU A 555 0.15 -4.41 15.98
N GLU A 556 -0.75 -5.17 15.37
CA GLU A 556 -2.16 -4.78 15.25
C GLU A 556 -2.86 -4.85 16.61
N LEU A 557 -2.58 -5.90 17.39
CA LEU A 557 -3.05 -6.02 18.77
C LEU A 557 -2.59 -4.82 19.62
N LEU A 558 -1.30 -4.46 19.53
CA LEU A 558 -0.77 -3.29 20.25
C LEU A 558 -1.48 -2.00 19.82
N ALA A 559 -1.61 -1.74 18.52
CA ALA A 559 -2.25 -0.54 18.01
C ALA A 559 -3.72 -0.38 18.44
N GLN A 560 -4.46 -1.50 18.49
CA GLN A 560 -5.88 -1.52 18.87
C GLN A 560 -6.13 -1.43 20.38
N THR A 561 -5.15 -1.85 21.21
CA THR A 561 -5.29 -1.85 22.67
C THR A 561 -5.55 -0.45 23.21
N LYS A 562 -6.60 -0.31 24.03
CA LYS A 562 -6.98 0.95 24.68
C LYS A 562 -6.37 1.03 26.09
N CYS A 563 -5.51 2.01 26.29
CA CYS A 563 -4.83 2.23 27.56
C CYS A 563 -5.43 3.42 28.33
N LEU A 564 -5.85 3.16 29.56
CA LEU A 564 -6.27 4.18 30.52
C LEU A 564 -5.10 4.49 31.46
N LEU A 565 -4.66 5.74 31.51
CA LEU A 565 -3.60 6.21 32.40
C LEU A 565 -4.23 7.00 33.55
N LEU A 566 -4.28 6.38 34.73
CA LEU A 566 -4.73 7.04 35.96
C LEU A 566 -3.56 7.81 36.58
N GLY A 567 -3.56 9.12 36.34
CA GLY A 567 -2.48 10.05 36.65
C GLY A 567 -1.72 10.51 35.40
N ALA A 568 -1.59 11.83 35.23
CA ALA A 568 -0.78 12.48 34.20
C ALA A 568 0.50 13.13 34.78
N GLY A 569 0.94 12.65 35.94
CA GLY A 569 2.21 13.04 36.56
C GLY A 569 3.44 12.41 35.89
N THR A 570 4.52 12.26 36.67
CA THR A 570 5.82 11.75 36.19
C THR A 570 5.68 10.35 35.56
N LEU A 571 5.03 9.40 36.26
CA LEU A 571 4.78 8.06 35.74
C LEU A 571 3.91 8.09 34.48
N GLY A 572 2.76 8.77 34.53
CA GLY A 572 1.84 8.84 33.39
C GLY A 572 2.48 9.37 32.12
N CYS A 573 3.30 10.43 32.23
CA CYS A 573 4.01 11.01 31.09
C CYS A 573 5.04 10.05 30.47
N TYR A 574 5.85 9.36 31.29
CA TYR A 574 6.83 8.40 30.77
C TYR A 574 6.14 7.15 30.20
N THR A 575 5.12 6.62 30.89
CA THR A 575 4.34 5.47 30.42
C THR A 575 3.71 5.77 29.06
N ALA A 576 3.09 6.94 28.90
CA ALA A 576 2.50 7.35 27.63
C ALA A 576 3.50 7.40 26.47
N ARG A 577 4.71 7.92 26.72
CA ARG A 577 5.78 7.93 25.70
C ARG A 577 6.22 6.52 25.34
N SER A 578 6.38 5.63 26.32
CA SER A 578 6.74 4.23 26.10
C SER A 578 5.64 3.46 25.34
N LEU A 579 4.36 3.69 25.66
CA LEU A 579 3.23 3.12 24.93
C LEU A 579 3.23 3.59 23.46
N LEU A 580 3.45 4.88 23.23
CA LEU A 580 3.50 5.44 21.87
C LEU A 580 4.66 4.86 21.07
N SER A 581 5.83 4.64 21.68
CA SER A 581 6.98 4.01 21.02
C SER A 581 6.73 2.55 20.62
N TRP A 582 5.87 1.83 21.35
CA TRP A 582 5.43 0.47 21.01
C TRP A 582 4.29 0.43 19.99
N GLY A 583 3.84 1.59 19.50
CA GLY A 583 2.80 1.69 18.49
C GLY A 583 1.38 1.62 19.03
N LEU A 584 1.17 1.70 20.35
CA LEU A 584 -0.18 1.81 20.92
C LEU A 584 -0.78 3.18 20.55
N ARG A 585 -2.01 3.17 20.04
CA ARG A 585 -2.62 4.37 19.44
C ARG A 585 -3.75 4.99 20.26
N ASN A 586 -4.29 4.29 21.26
CA ASN A 586 -5.46 4.72 22.03
C ASN A 586 -5.06 4.95 23.50
N ILE A 587 -4.92 6.22 23.90
CA ILE A 587 -4.42 6.60 25.23
C ILE A 587 -5.32 7.67 25.86
N THR A 588 -5.93 7.35 26.99
CA THR A 588 -6.78 8.27 27.76
C THR A 588 -6.13 8.59 29.08
N PHE A 589 -5.92 9.88 29.37
CA PHE A 589 -5.40 10.36 30.65
C PHE A 589 -6.54 10.72 31.60
N VAL A 590 -6.35 10.45 32.89
CA VAL A 590 -7.25 10.87 33.98
C VAL A 590 -6.41 11.64 35.01
N ASP A 591 -6.67 12.93 35.15
CA ASP A 591 -5.97 13.80 36.11
C ASP A 591 -6.78 15.08 36.38
N ASN A 592 -6.88 15.50 37.64
CA ASN A 592 -7.60 16.71 38.04
C ASN A 592 -6.67 17.92 38.30
N SER A 593 -5.36 17.74 38.18
CA SER A 593 -4.38 18.75 38.59
C SER A 593 -3.94 19.63 37.42
N THR A 594 -3.26 20.73 37.75
CA THR A 594 -2.66 21.66 36.79
C THR A 594 -1.14 21.53 36.77
N VAL A 595 -0.52 21.91 35.65
CA VAL A 595 0.93 21.89 35.48
C VAL A 595 1.55 22.98 36.37
N SER A 596 2.46 22.61 37.27
CA SER A 596 3.23 23.55 38.09
C SER A 596 4.61 23.84 37.51
N HIS A 597 5.28 24.90 37.97
CA HIS A 597 6.62 25.29 37.49
C HIS A 597 7.69 24.20 37.62
N SER A 598 7.58 23.30 38.60
CA SER A 598 8.54 22.22 38.82
C SER A 598 8.26 20.98 37.96
N ASN A 599 7.12 20.91 37.28
CA ASN A 599 6.69 19.73 36.54
C ASN A 599 7.45 19.50 35.22
N PRO A 600 7.67 20.50 34.32
CA PRO A 600 8.26 20.25 32.99
C PRO A 600 9.60 19.51 33.01
N VAL A 601 10.43 19.70 34.03
CA VAL A 601 11.74 19.04 34.15
C VAL A 601 11.67 17.57 34.58
N ARG A 602 10.51 17.11 35.08
CA ARG A 602 10.28 15.72 35.52
C ARG A 602 9.20 15.01 34.70
N GLN A 603 8.30 15.75 34.08
CA GLN A 603 7.09 15.26 33.42
C GLN A 603 7.20 15.57 31.91
N PRO A 604 7.74 14.65 31.09
CA PRO A 604 8.25 14.93 29.73
C PRO A 604 7.18 15.22 28.66
N LEU A 605 5.92 15.42 29.05
CA LEU A 605 4.85 15.87 28.17
C LEU A 605 4.49 17.34 28.38
N PHE A 606 5.11 18.02 29.34
CA PHE A 606 4.84 19.42 29.64
C PHE A 606 6.03 20.29 29.30
N GLU A 607 5.74 21.46 28.73
CA GLU A 607 6.71 22.51 28.49
C GLU A 607 6.48 23.67 29.47
N PHE A 608 7.43 24.61 29.55
CA PHE A 608 7.28 25.80 30.41
C PHE A 608 6.00 26.59 30.09
N ASN A 609 5.60 26.63 28.81
CA ASN A 609 4.40 27.32 28.34
C ASN A 609 3.09 26.64 28.77
N ASP A 610 3.15 25.45 29.38
CA ASP A 610 1.98 24.71 29.85
C ASP A 610 1.66 24.96 31.33
N VAL A 611 2.52 25.68 32.06
CA VAL A 611 2.30 26.01 33.47
C VAL A 611 0.96 26.72 33.65
N GLY A 612 0.18 26.25 34.64
CA GLY A 612 -1.16 26.73 34.96
C GLY A 612 -2.30 26.05 34.19
N LYS A 613 -2.00 25.24 33.15
CA LYS A 613 -3.03 24.53 32.37
C LYS A 613 -3.34 23.14 32.97
N PRO A 614 -4.50 22.54 32.65
CA PRO A 614 -4.85 21.18 33.10
C PRO A 614 -3.87 20.12 32.58
N LYS A 615 -3.33 19.27 33.47
CA LYS A 615 -2.31 18.27 33.12
C LYS A 615 -2.79 17.27 32.08
N GLY A 616 -3.98 16.70 32.27
CA GLY A 616 -4.52 15.67 31.37
C GLY A 616 -4.60 16.17 29.93
N GLU A 617 -5.19 17.34 29.71
CA GLU A 617 -5.34 17.93 28.36
C GLU A 617 -3.99 18.27 27.74
N CYS A 618 -3.07 18.86 28.51
CA CYS A 618 -1.71 19.13 28.04
C CYS A 618 -0.99 17.85 27.60
N ALA A 619 -1.11 16.77 28.37
CA ALA A 619 -0.49 15.48 28.06
C ALA A 619 -1.07 14.87 26.78
N ALA A 620 -2.39 14.86 26.63
CA ALA A 620 -3.06 14.35 25.43
C ALA A 620 -2.68 15.15 24.18
N ASN A 621 -2.62 16.47 24.29
CA ASN A 621 -2.20 17.34 23.19
C ASN A 621 -0.71 17.17 22.87
N ALA A 622 0.15 16.97 23.87
CA ALA A 622 1.56 16.70 23.64
C ALA A 622 1.78 15.40 22.86
N LEU A 623 1.02 14.33 23.14
CA LEU A 623 1.10 13.10 22.34
C LEU A 623 0.69 13.35 20.88
N LYS A 624 -0.35 14.15 20.62
CA LYS A 624 -0.75 14.53 19.25
C LYS A 624 0.29 15.38 18.54
N ARG A 625 1.05 16.21 19.26
CA ARG A 625 2.21 16.93 18.70
C ARG A 625 3.34 15.99 18.32
N ILE A 626 3.56 14.93 19.10
CA ILE A 626 4.61 13.92 18.85
C ILE A 626 4.21 13.01 17.68
N PHE A 627 2.98 12.51 17.68
CA PHE A 627 2.44 11.65 16.61
C PHE A 627 0.97 12.00 16.33
N PRO A 628 0.67 12.75 15.26
CA PRO A 628 -0.67 13.30 15.01
C PRO A 628 -1.81 12.27 14.88
N LEU A 629 -1.50 11.02 14.53
CA LEU A 629 -2.49 9.97 14.36
C LEU A 629 -2.82 9.21 15.66
N VAL A 630 -2.22 9.59 16.80
CA VAL A 630 -2.61 9.01 18.10
C VAL A 630 -4.02 9.47 18.48
N ASN A 631 -4.88 8.52 18.86
CA ASN A 631 -6.14 8.81 19.52
C ASN A 631 -5.87 9.03 21.02
N SER A 632 -5.48 10.27 21.36
CA SER A 632 -5.25 10.66 22.74
C SER A 632 -6.33 11.62 23.26
N GLN A 633 -6.83 11.33 24.46
CA GLN A 633 -7.89 12.07 25.14
C GLN A 633 -7.56 12.26 26.62
N ALA A 634 -8.26 13.18 27.27
CA ALA A 634 -8.10 13.45 28.69
C ALA A 634 -9.45 13.64 29.36
N VAL A 635 -9.56 13.18 30.59
CA VAL A 635 -10.72 13.37 31.45
C VAL A 635 -10.27 14.06 32.73
N HIS A 636 -10.85 15.22 33.00
CA HIS A 636 -10.62 15.95 34.23
C HIS A 636 -11.50 15.34 35.33
N LEU A 637 -10.90 14.49 36.18
CA LEU A 637 -11.62 13.69 37.17
C LEU A 637 -10.78 13.55 38.45
N THR A 638 -11.39 13.86 39.57
CA THR A 638 -10.85 13.52 40.90
C THR A 638 -11.23 12.09 41.23
N ILE A 639 -10.26 11.26 41.58
CA ILE A 639 -10.51 9.89 42.07
C ILE A 639 -10.81 9.96 43.57
N PRO A 640 -11.99 9.51 44.03
CA PRO A 640 -12.30 9.44 45.46
C PRO A 640 -11.28 8.58 46.22
N MET A 641 -10.84 9.07 47.38
CA MET A 641 -9.80 8.44 48.19
C MET A 641 -10.41 7.80 49.46
N ALA A 642 -10.04 6.55 49.75
CA ALA A 642 -10.46 5.88 50.97
C ALA A 642 -9.85 6.57 52.21
N GLY A 643 -10.60 6.65 53.32
CA GLY A 643 -10.19 7.35 54.53
C GLY A 643 -10.33 8.89 54.52
N HIS A 644 -10.72 9.50 53.41
CA HIS A 644 -11.05 10.93 53.35
C HIS A 644 -12.55 11.17 53.43
N ALA A 645 -13.00 11.69 54.58
CA ALA A 645 -14.43 11.82 54.88
C ALA A 645 -15.18 12.73 53.87
N LEU A 646 -16.32 12.23 53.38
CA LEU A 646 -17.26 12.95 52.53
C LEU A 646 -18.19 13.81 53.41
N SER A 647 -17.60 14.87 53.97
CA SER A 647 -18.21 15.70 55.02
C SER A 647 -19.36 16.62 54.55
N SER A 648 -19.64 16.69 53.24
CA SER A 648 -20.72 17.53 52.70
C SER A 648 -21.51 16.82 51.59
N PRO A 649 -22.80 17.18 51.37
CA PRO A 649 -23.59 16.63 50.27
C PRO A 649 -22.98 16.85 48.89
N GLN A 650 -22.22 17.94 48.72
CA GLN A 650 -21.52 18.25 47.47
C GLN A 650 -20.39 17.24 47.21
N LEU A 651 -19.59 16.92 48.22
CA LEU A 651 -18.51 15.93 48.11
C LEU A 651 -19.05 14.52 47.84
N VAL A 652 -20.20 14.17 48.42
CA VAL A 652 -20.87 12.89 48.16
C VAL A 652 -21.30 12.80 46.69
N GLU A 653 -21.92 13.86 46.16
CA GLU A 653 -22.34 13.92 44.77
C GLU A 653 -21.15 13.91 43.78
N GLU A 654 -20.07 14.61 44.12
CA GLU A 654 -18.80 14.57 43.37
C GLU A 654 -18.18 13.17 43.40
N ALA A 655 -18.20 12.48 44.55
CA ALA A 655 -17.71 11.11 44.68
C ALA A 655 -18.56 10.13 43.88
N ARG A 656 -19.90 10.28 43.88
CA ARG A 656 -20.82 9.48 43.06
C ARG A 656 -20.53 9.64 41.57
N LYS A 657 -20.42 10.88 41.09
CA LYS A 657 -20.06 11.15 39.69
C LYS A 657 -18.66 10.65 39.37
N GLY A 658 -17.73 10.78 40.32
CA GLY A 658 -16.37 10.27 40.26
C GLY A 658 -16.33 8.76 40.02
N LEU A 659 -17.07 8.02 40.84
CA LEU A 659 -17.27 6.58 40.74
C LEU A 659 -17.83 6.17 39.38
N GLU A 660 -18.97 6.73 38.98
CA GLU A 660 -19.65 6.39 37.71
C GLU A 660 -18.75 6.64 36.49
N THR A 661 -18.04 7.78 36.48
CA THR A 661 -17.13 8.12 35.38
C THR A 661 -15.93 7.17 35.35
N LEU A 662 -15.35 6.87 36.50
CA LEU A 662 -14.19 5.98 36.61
C LEU A 662 -14.56 4.55 36.19
N GLU A 663 -15.73 4.06 36.59
CA GLU A 663 -16.26 2.76 36.14
C GLU A 663 -16.39 2.69 34.62
N GLN A 664 -17.02 3.69 34.00
CA GLN A 664 -17.19 3.74 32.54
C GLN A 664 -15.84 3.76 31.81
N LEU A 665 -14.86 4.50 32.35
CA LEU A 665 -13.52 4.55 31.79
C LEU A 665 -12.81 3.19 31.90
N ILE A 666 -12.82 2.57 33.08
CA ILE A 666 -12.20 1.26 33.29
C ILE A 666 -12.87 0.19 32.42
N GLU A 667 -14.19 0.24 32.27
CA GLU A 667 -14.96 -0.70 31.45
C GLU A 667 -14.68 -0.56 29.94
N SER A 668 -14.55 0.68 29.46
CA SER A 668 -14.34 0.99 28.02
C SER A 668 -12.90 0.77 27.53
N HIS A 669 -11.93 0.60 28.43
CA HIS A 669 -10.51 0.38 28.12
C HIS A 669 -10.09 -1.07 28.38
N ASP A 670 -9.01 -1.50 27.72
CA ASP A 670 -8.53 -2.88 27.82
C ASP A 670 -7.55 -3.05 29.00
N VAL A 671 -6.73 -2.02 29.23
CA VAL A 671 -5.64 -2.02 30.20
C VAL A 671 -5.60 -0.70 30.95
N ILE A 672 -5.37 -0.79 32.26
CA ILE A 672 -5.31 0.34 33.18
C ILE A 672 -3.90 0.43 33.72
N PHE A 673 -3.27 1.60 33.62
CA PHE A 673 -2.05 1.92 34.34
C PHE A 673 -2.40 2.80 35.52
N LEU A 674 -2.02 2.36 36.71
CA LEU A 674 -2.26 3.04 37.97
C LEU A 674 -0.96 3.68 38.46
N GLY A 675 -0.85 4.99 38.28
CA GLY A 675 0.32 5.80 38.60
C GLY A 675 -0.01 7.03 39.42
N THR A 676 -1.04 6.95 40.26
CA THR A 676 -1.41 8.00 41.21
C THR A 676 -0.36 8.15 42.31
N ASP A 677 -0.38 9.28 43.00
CA ASP A 677 0.66 9.73 43.94
C ASP A 677 0.38 9.36 45.40
N SER A 678 -0.66 8.58 45.66
CA SER A 678 -1.02 8.14 47.02
C SER A 678 -1.56 6.72 47.03
N ARG A 679 -1.46 6.05 48.18
CA ARG A 679 -2.00 4.69 48.36
C ARG A 679 -3.54 4.70 48.36
N GLU A 680 -4.15 5.74 48.91
CA GLU A 680 -5.60 5.85 49.08
C GLU A 680 -6.31 6.01 47.73
N SER A 681 -5.72 6.78 46.81
CA SER A 681 -6.23 6.97 45.45
C SER A 681 -6.11 5.71 44.57
N ARG A 682 -5.30 4.72 44.98
CA ARG A 682 -5.16 3.43 44.27
C ARG A 682 -6.28 2.44 44.62
N TRP A 683 -6.96 2.62 45.75
CA TRP A 683 -7.93 1.64 46.27
C TRP A 683 -9.11 1.47 45.33
N LEU A 684 -9.84 2.56 45.03
CA LEU A 684 -11.06 2.48 44.22
C LEU A 684 -10.79 1.94 42.80
N PRO A 685 -9.78 2.42 42.04
CA PRO A 685 -9.43 1.82 40.75
C PRO A 685 -9.12 0.32 40.83
N THR A 686 -8.50 -0.14 41.92
CA THR A 686 -8.20 -1.55 42.15
C THR A 686 -9.48 -2.37 42.32
N VAL A 687 -10.41 -1.91 43.16
CA VAL A 687 -11.71 -2.57 43.37
C VAL A 687 -12.48 -2.67 42.06
N ILE A 688 -12.59 -1.57 41.31
CA ILE A 688 -13.32 -1.53 40.04
C ILE A 688 -12.67 -2.47 39.01
N ALA A 689 -11.33 -2.42 38.86
CA ALA A 689 -10.64 -3.28 37.90
C ALA A 689 -10.74 -4.76 38.26
N SER A 690 -10.68 -5.11 39.55
CA SER A 690 -10.90 -6.47 40.02
C SER A 690 -12.34 -6.94 39.74
N SER A 691 -13.35 -6.14 40.06
CA SER A 691 -14.76 -6.44 39.80
C SER A 691 -15.05 -6.62 38.30
N LYS A 692 -14.53 -5.70 37.46
CA LYS A 692 -14.71 -5.71 36.00
C LYS A 692 -13.70 -6.61 35.26
N LYS A 693 -12.84 -7.32 35.99
CA LYS A 693 -11.81 -8.24 35.46
C LYS A 693 -10.89 -7.60 34.42
N LYS A 694 -10.47 -6.37 34.67
CA LYS A 694 -9.57 -5.63 33.78
C LYS A 694 -8.11 -5.80 34.20
N LEU A 695 -7.22 -5.81 33.22
CA LEU A 695 -5.79 -5.86 33.49
C LEU A 695 -5.34 -4.50 34.03
N LEU A 696 -4.84 -4.49 35.27
CA LEU A 696 -4.31 -3.29 35.91
C LEU A 696 -2.82 -3.46 36.20
N LEU A 697 -2.01 -2.54 35.70
CA LEU A 697 -0.58 -2.42 35.99
C LEU A 697 -0.36 -1.27 36.95
N ASN A 698 0.13 -1.58 38.15
CA ASN A 698 0.41 -0.62 39.18
C ASN A 698 1.89 -0.26 39.16
N ALA A 699 2.20 1.04 39.11
CA ALA A 699 3.54 1.57 39.27
C ALA A 699 3.57 2.57 40.44
N ALA A 700 4.54 2.40 41.33
CA ALA A 700 4.74 3.22 42.52
C ALA A 700 6.23 3.55 42.69
N LEU A 701 6.53 4.72 43.27
CA LEU A 701 7.89 5.23 43.41
C LEU A 701 8.17 5.67 44.84
N GLY A 702 9.23 5.13 45.43
CA GLY A 702 9.89 5.69 46.61
C GLY A 702 11.00 6.67 46.23
N PHE A 703 11.82 7.08 47.22
CA PHE A 703 12.95 7.98 47.00
C PHE A 703 14.00 7.42 46.03
N ASP A 704 14.46 6.19 46.29
CA ASP A 704 15.50 5.48 45.53
C ASP A 704 15.06 4.09 45.03
N SER A 705 13.77 3.76 45.18
CA SER A 705 13.18 2.47 44.79
C SER A 705 11.88 2.63 44.01
N TYR A 706 11.48 1.59 43.28
CA TYR A 706 10.21 1.53 42.57
C TYR A 706 9.56 0.15 42.69
N LEU A 707 8.24 0.10 42.55
CA LEU A 707 7.44 -1.11 42.42
C LEU A 707 6.64 -1.05 41.11
N VAL A 708 6.76 -2.10 40.30
CA VAL A 708 5.88 -2.34 39.14
C VAL A 708 5.26 -3.71 39.31
N MET A 709 3.93 -3.79 39.24
CA MET A 709 3.22 -5.06 39.31
C MET A 709 1.97 -5.08 38.44
N ARG A 710 1.54 -6.28 38.06
CA ARG A 710 0.24 -6.51 37.42
C ARG A 710 -0.71 -7.20 38.39
N HIS A 711 -1.95 -6.76 38.47
CA HIS A 711 -2.94 -7.45 39.32
C HIS A 711 -3.36 -8.78 38.67
N GLY A 712 -3.69 -9.78 39.49
CA GLY A 712 -4.27 -11.03 39.00
C GLY A 712 -5.67 -10.82 38.41
N VAL A 713 -5.98 -11.55 37.34
CA VAL A 713 -7.30 -11.56 36.70
C VAL A 713 -7.73 -13.02 36.54
N HIS A 714 -8.99 -13.35 36.84
CA HIS A 714 -9.50 -14.71 36.79
C HIS A 714 -10.65 -14.93 35.79
N PRO A 715 -10.69 -16.10 35.14
CA PRO A 715 -11.89 -16.59 34.43
C PRO A 715 -13.04 -16.86 35.42
N ASP A 716 -14.30 -16.74 34.97
CA ASP A 716 -15.50 -16.98 35.79
C ASP A 716 -15.64 -18.41 36.36
N HIS A 717 -14.87 -19.38 35.86
CA HIS A 717 -15.09 -20.81 36.10
C HIS A 717 -13.90 -21.57 36.68
N GLU A 718 -12.82 -20.88 37.07
CA GLU A 718 -11.64 -21.52 37.66
C GLU A 718 -11.35 -20.96 39.06
N HIS A 719 -11.37 -21.85 40.06
CA HIS A 719 -10.99 -21.56 41.45
C HIS A 719 -9.55 -22.04 41.67
N GLY A 720 -8.58 -21.32 41.11
CA GLY A 720 -7.15 -21.50 41.36
C GLY A 720 -6.56 -20.31 42.11
N PRO A 721 -5.38 -20.44 42.74
CA PRO A 721 -4.72 -19.33 43.43
C PRO A 721 -4.43 -18.17 42.45
N SER A 722 -4.89 -16.97 42.79
CA SER A 722 -4.63 -15.74 42.01
C SER A 722 -3.26 -15.17 42.31
N LEU A 723 -2.78 -14.33 41.39
CA LEU A 723 -1.87 -13.26 41.77
C LEU A 723 -2.61 -12.17 42.57
N GLY A 724 -1.99 -11.71 43.65
CA GLY A 724 -2.54 -10.65 44.49
C GLY A 724 -2.56 -9.27 43.81
N CYS A 725 -3.33 -8.35 44.37
CA CYS A 725 -3.26 -6.94 44.00
C CYS A 725 -2.24 -6.18 44.88
N TYR A 726 -2.07 -4.88 44.64
CA TYR A 726 -1.21 -4.00 45.43
C TYR A 726 -1.50 -4.08 46.96
N PHE A 727 -2.76 -4.29 47.35
CA PHE A 727 -3.19 -4.35 48.75
C PHE A 727 -3.14 -5.75 49.39
N CYS A 728 -2.73 -6.80 48.67
CA CYS A 728 -2.70 -8.16 49.24
C CYS A 728 -1.51 -8.41 50.18
N ASN A 729 -0.40 -7.69 49.99
CA ASN A 729 0.87 -8.00 50.66
C ASN A 729 1.17 -7.06 51.83
N ASP A 730 0.17 -6.30 52.30
CA ASP A 730 0.31 -5.31 53.36
C ASP A 730 -0.93 -5.34 54.25
N ILE A 731 -0.76 -5.59 55.56
CA ILE A 731 -1.82 -5.93 56.53
C ILE A 731 -2.50 -4.66 57.10
N VAL A 732 -2.40 -3.51 56.43
CA VAL A 732 -2.90 -2.23 56.94
C VAL A 732 -3.86 -1.53 55.95
N SER A 733 -5.01 -1.06 56.44
CA SER A 733 -5.93 -0.21 55.69
C SER A 733 -5.29 1.08 55.17
N PRO A 734 -5.70 1.61 54.00
CA PRO A 734 -5.38 2.96 53.58
C PRO A 734 -5.99 3.93 54.60
N ARG A 735 -5.12 4.61 55.33
CA ARG A 735 -5.44 5.71 56.26
C ARG A 735 -5.12 7.04 55.56
N ASP A 736 -5.53 8.17 56.12
CA ASP A 736 -5.12 9.50 55.64
C ASP A 736 -3.59 9.67 55.77
N SER A 737 -2.86 9.20 54.77
CA SER A 737 -1.41 9.15 54.80
C SER A 737 -0.80 10.55 54.65
N LEU A 738 -1.56 11.59 54.25
CA LEU A 738 -1.05 12.97 54.12
C LEU A 738 -0.36 13.49 55.40
N LYS A 739 -0.51 12.79 56.52
CA LYS A 739 0.18 13.04 57.80
C LYS A 739 1.29 12.04 58.19
N ASP A 740 1.38 10.82 57.63
CA ASP A 740 2.37 9.79 58.00
C ASP A 740 2.98 9.01 56.79
N ARG A 741 4.32 8.84 56.83
CA ARG A 741 5.21 8.60 55.68
C ARG A 741 5.22 7.15 55.14
N THR A 742 4.74 6.93 53.91
CA THR A 742 4.86 5.64 53.16
C THR A 742 5.57 5.79 51.81
N LEU A 743 5.91 4.65 51.17
CA LEU A 743 6.64 4.56 49.88
C LEU A 743 6.04 5.45 48.79
N ASP A 744 4.72 5.58 48.73
CA ASP A 744 4.00 6.25 47.64
C ASP A 744 4.00 7.79 47.74
N GLN A 745 4.31 8.36 48.91
CA GLN A 745 4.19 9.81 49.15
C GLN A 745 5.31 10.68 48.56
N MET A 746 6.40 10.08 48.08
CA MET A 746 7.57 10.85 47.63
C MET A 746 7.58 11.11 46.12
N CYS A 747 6.44 11.08 45.42
CA CYS A 747 6.39 11.29 43.96
C CYS A 747 7.04 12.60 43.46
N THR A 748 7.18 13.63 44.32
CA THR A 748 7.91 14.88 44.04
C THR A 748 9.39 14.85 44.43
N VAL A 749 9.78 14.02 45.39
CA VAL A 749 11.15 13.87 45.91
C VAL A 749 11.65 12.46 45.59
N THR A 750 11.64 12.09 44.31
CA THR A 750 12.26 10.85 43.81
C THR A 750 13.53 11.15 43.03
N ARG A 751 14.47 10.20 43.01
CA ARG A 751 15.60 10.24 42.08
C ARG A 751 15.05 10.23 40.64
N PRO A 752 15.40 11.20 39.77
CA PRO A 752 14.78 11.36 38.46
C PRO A 752 14.84 10.14 37.53
N GLY A 753 15.83 9.27 37.71
CA GLY A 753 15.96 8.04 36.92
C GLY A 753 14.92 6.95 37.22
N LEU A 754 14.19 7.01 38.33
CA LEU A 754 13.25 5.95 38.72
C LEU A 754 12.01 5.90 37.83
N ALA A 755 11.37 7.04 37.60
CA ALA A 755 10.11 7.08 36.87
C ALA A 755 10.23 6.59 35.41
N PRO A 756 11.27 6.94 34.62
CA PRO A 756 11.49 6.34 33.32
C PRO A 756 11.64 4.82 33.36
N ILE A 757 12.39 4.29 34.35
CA ILE A 757 12.63 2.85 34.48
C ILE A 757 11.34 2.12 34.86
N ALA A 758 10.60 2.62 35.85
CA ALA A 758 9.34 2.04 36.29
C ALA A 758 8.29 2.06 35.16
N ALA A 759 8.17 3.18 34.45
CA ALA A 759 7.27 3.32 33.31
C ALA A 759 7.61 2.34 32.17
N ALA A 760 8.88 2.28 31.77
CA ALA A 760 9.33 1.35 30.73
C ALA A 760 9.07 -0.11 31.16
N THR A 761 9.40 -0.45 32.41
CA THR A 761 9.16 -1.80 32.96
C THR A 761 7.68 -2.16 32.93
N ALA A 762 6.78 -1.23 33.25
CA ALA A 762 5.34 -1.47 33.20
C ALA A 762 4.84 -1.71 31.77
N VAL A 763 5.33 -0.93 30.79
CA VAL A 763 4.95 -1.10 29.38
C VAL A 763 5.50 -2.41 28.81
N GLU A 764 6.76 -2.77 29.11
CA GLU A 764 7.32 -4.06 28.70
C GLU A 764 6.55 -5.25 29.31
N LEU A 765 6.14 -5.12 30.58
CA LEU A 765 5.30 -6.13 31.22
C LEU A 765 3.95 -6.27 30.52
N LEU A 766 3.33 -5.16 30.11
CA LEU A 766 2.11 -5.20 29.30
C LEU A 766 2.34 -5.92 27.97
N VAL A 767 3.38 -5.55 27.22
CA VAL A 767 3.66 -6.16 25.92
C VAL A 767 3.83 -7.68 26.06
N ALA A 768 4.54 -8.12 27.10
CA ALA A 768 4.69 -9.54 27.41
C ALA A 768 3.35 -10.22 27.72
N VAL A 769 2.50 -9.60 28.55
CA VAL A 769 1.16 -10.12 28.89
C VAL A 769 0.27 -10.24 27.65
N LEU A 770 0.25 -9.23 26.78
CA LEU A 770 -0.57 -9.25 25.55
C LEU A 770 -0.14 -10.35 24.57
N HIS A 771 1.13 -10.73 24.58
CA HIS A 771 1.68 -11.77 23.71
C HIS A 771 1.75 -13.15 24.39
N SER A 772 1.26 -13.27 25.62
CA SER A 772 1.04 -14.56 26.25
C SER A 772 -0.18 -15.26 25.63
N PRO A 773 -0.13 -16.59 25.38
CA PRO A 773 -1.30 -17.35 24.98
C PRO A 773 -2.48 -17.25 25.96
N GLN A 774 -2.19 -17.07 27.26
CA GLN A 774 -3.19 -16.89 28.31
C GLN A 774 -3.62 -15.41 28.48
N GLY A 775 -2.97 -14.48 27.78
CA GLY A 775 -3.24 -13.05 27.87
C GLY A 775 -3.19 -12.53 29.31
N LYS A 776 -4.21 -11.75 29.71
CA LYS A 776 -4.34 -11.20 31.07
C LYS A 776 -4.48 -12.24 32.19
N TYR A 777 -4.77 -13.50 31.86
CA TYR A 777 -4.94 -14.60 32.83
C TYR A 777 -3.63 -15.35 33.11
N VAL A 778 -2.51 -14.94 32.52
CA VAL A 778 -1.22 -15.62 32.69
C VAL A 778 -0.73 -15.61 34.15
N GLY A 779 -0.29 -16.77 34.66
CA GLY A 779 0.35 -16.91 35.97
C GLY A 779 1.75 -16.29 36.05
N ALA A 780 2.43 -16.43 37.18
CA ALA A 780 3.79 -15.90 37.41
C ALA A 780 4.78 -16.98 37.89
N GLU A 781 4.55 -18.23 37.46
CA GLU A 781 5.39 -19.38 37.81
C GLU A 781 6.78 -19.26 37.15
N LYS A 782 7.82 -19.45 37.94
CA LYS A 782 9.20 -19.52 37.41
C LYS A 782 9.42 -20.88 36.76
N PRO A 783 10.09 -20.95 35.59
CA PRO A 783 10.45 -22.22 34.96
C PRO A 783 11.30 -23.07 35.89
N SER A 784 10.98 -24.35 36.00
CA SER A 784 11.63 -25.32 36.89
C SER A 784 13.00 -25.81 36.39
N ASP A 785 13.35 -25.55 35.13
CA ASP A 785 14.56 -26.05 34.47
C ASP A 785 15.75 -25.06 34.49
N GLY A 786 15.59 -23.88 35.08
CA GLY A 786 16.63 -22.85 35.14
C GLY A 786 16.97 -22.22 33.79
N SER A 787 16.27 -22.57 32.71
CA SER A 787 16.35 -21.83 31.45
C SER A 787 15.74 -20.44 31.66
N ALA A 788 16.34 -19.40 31.09
CA ALA A 788 15.71 -18.08 31.03
C ALA A 788 14.81 -18.05 29.79
N PRO A 789 13.48 -18.21 29.90
CA PRO A 789 12.65 -18.24 28.72
C PRO A 789 12.18 -16.81 28.46
N MET A 790 12.15 -16.43 27.19
CA MET A 790 11.44 -15.26 26.69
C MET A 790 9.90 -15.31 26.93
N GLY A 791 9.42 -16.12 27.89
CA GLY A 791 8.03 -16.31 28.27
C GLY A 791 7.76 -16.22 29.78
N TYR A 792 8.76 -15.91 30.61
CA TYR A 792 8.50 -15.62 32.03
C TYR A 792 7.92 -14.20 32.20
N ILE A 793 6.72 -14.12 32.75
CA ILE A 793 6.02 -12.85 32.97
C ILE A 793 5.87 -12.62 34.48
N PRO A 794 6.73 -11.78 35.10
CA PRO A 794 6.74 -11.59 36.54
C PRO A 794 5.41 -11.01 37.06
N HIS A 795 5.10 -11.29 38.32
CA HIS A 795 3.99 -10.64 39.01
C HIS A 795 4.40 -9.23 39.48
N GLN A 796 5.45 -9.14 40.29
CA GLN A 796 5.97 -7.90 40.84
C GLN A 796 7.48 -7.75 40.59
N LEU A 797 7.90 -6.52 40.29
CA LEU A 797 9.28 -6.10 40.13
C LEU A 797 9.54 -4.94 41.07
N ARG A 798 10.46 -5.13 42.02
CA ARG A 798 10.96 -4.08 42.92
C ARG A 798 12.39 -3.74 42.57
N GLY A 799 12.64 -2.50 42.18
CA GLY A 799 13.98 -2.04 41.83
C GLY A 799 14.51 -1.03 42.83
N PHE A 800 15.82 -1.08 43.08
CA PHE A 800 16.55 -0.20 43.99
C PHE A 800 17.75 0.42 43.26
N LEU A 801 17.73 1.73 43.03
CA LEU A 801 18.79 2.45 42.29
C LEU A 801 20.03 2.77 43.11
N ASN A 802 19.99 2.57 44.42
CA ASN A 802 21.18 2.68 45.25
C ASN A 802 22.14 1.49 45.00
N ALA A 803 21.60 0.28 44.84
CA ALA A 803 22.31 -0.97 44.62
C ALA A 803 22.24 -1.47 43.16
N PHE A 804 21.46 -0.81 42.30
CA PHE A 804 21.15 -1.25 40.93
C PHE A 804 20.61 -2.69 40.88
N GLN A 805 19.78 -3.04 41.84
CA GLN A 805 19.23 -4.38 42.01
C GLN A 805 17.72 -4.40 41.70
N ASN A 806 17.28 -5.46 41.00
CA ASN A 806 15.87 -5.76 40.77
C ASN A 806 15.50 -7.09 41.42
N MET A 807 14.41 -7.09 42.19
CA MET A 807 13.83 -8.26 42.83
C MET A 807 12.52 -8.62 42.14
N VAL A 808 12.36 -9.91 41.86
CA VAL A 808 11.12 -10.47 41.33
C VAL A 808 10.37 -11.17 42.44
N ILE A 809 9.15 -10.72 42.72
CA ILE A 809 8.31 -11.24 43.80
C ILE A 809 7.00 -11.74 43.21
N THR A 810 6.55 -12.90 43.67
CA THR A 810 5.22 -13.43 43.43
C THR A 810 4.49 -13.47 44.77
N GLY A 811 3.22 -13.10 44.77
CA GLY A 811 2.39 -12.97 45.95
C GLY A 811 0.97 -13.35 45.55
N GLU A 812 0.33 -14.16 46.37
CA GLU A 812 -0.98 -14.71 46.08
C GLU A 812 -2.09 -13.71 46.45
N ALA A 813 -3.30 -13.89 45.91
CA ALA A 813 -4.44 -13.14 46.40
C ALA A 813 -4.76 -13.52 47.85
N PHE A 814 -4.91 -12.49 48.67
CA PHE A 814 -5.25 -12.64 50.07
C PHE A 814 -6.77 -12.59 50.24
N ASP A 815 -7.33 -13.59 50.91
CA ASP A 815 -8.77 -13.75 51.14
C ASP A 815 -9.38 -12.63 51.99
N LYS A 816 -8.58 -12.03 52.88
CA LYS A 816 -8.96 -10.86 53.69
C LYS A 816 -8.47 -9.52 53.08
N CYS A 817 -8.08 -9.49 51.81
CA CYS A 817 -7.64 -8.26 51.14
C CYS A 817 -8.77 -7.22 51.07
N ILE A 818 -8.48 -6.00 51.52
CA ILE A 818 -9.39 -4.83 51.52
C ILE A 818 -9.78 -4.29 50.14
N ALA A 819 -9.24 -4.85 49.05
CA ALA A 819 -9.52 -4.38 47.69
C ALA A 819 -10.04 -5.49 46.77
N CYS A 820 -9.38 -6.65 46.72
CA CYS A 820 -9.73 -7.72 45.78
C CYS A 820 -10.29 -9.00 46.44
N SER A 821 -10.57 -9.01 47.74
CA SER A 821 -11.25 -10.14 48.37
C SER A 821 -12.68 -10.29 47.84
N SER A 822 -13.21 -11.51 47.86
CA SER A 822 -14.61 -11.77 47.49
C SER A 822 -15.57 -10.89 48.28
N LYS A 823 -15.36 -10.72 49.59
CA LYS A 823 -16.20 -9.86 50.45
C LYS A 823 -16.30 -8.41 49.95
N VAL A 824 -15.19 -7.83 49.49
CA VAL A 824 -15.16 -6.46 48.96
C VAL A 824 -15.81 -6.40 47.58
N ILE A 825 -15.54 -7.38 46.71
CA ILE A 825 -16.13 -7.43 45.37
C ILE A 825 -17.65 -7.67 45.42
N ASP A 826 -18.12 -8.49 46.37
CA ASP A 826 -19.54 -8.74 46.60
C ASP A 826 -20.24 -7.48 47.14
N ALA A 827 -19.62 -6.79 48.10
CA ALA A 827 -20.13 -5.53 48.63
C ALA A 827 -20.18 -4.43 47.55
N TYR A 828 -19.15 -4.35 46.71
CA TYR A 828 -19.11 -3.44 45.56
C TYR A 828 -20.22 -3.74 44.55
N SER A 829 -20.44 -5.02 44.25
CA SER A 829 -21.45 -5.46 43.29
C SER A 829 -22.88 -5.25 43.81
N ALA A 830 -23.08 -5.28 45.12
CA ALA A 830 -24.36 -5.03 45.76
C ALA A 830 -24.69 -3.54 45.88
N ASP A 831 -23.72 -2.71 46.32
CA ASP A 831 -23.89 -1.27 46.53
C ASP A 831 -22.54 -0.54 46.43
N ALA A 832 -22.13 -0.22 45.21
CA ALA A 832 -20.84 0.43 44.95
C ALA A 832 -20.71 1.80 45.63
N LEU A 833 -21.78 2.61 45.64
CA LEU A 833 -21.78 3.93 46.26
C LEU A 833 -21.72 3.81 47.79
N GLY A 834 -22.55 2.95 48.38
CA GLY A 834 -22.55 2.73 49.82
C GLY A 834 -21.24 2.14 50.34
N LEU A 835 -20.58 1.27 49.57
CA LEU A 835 -19.23 0.80 49.89
C LEU A 835 -18.23 1.97 49.89
N LEU A 836 -18.25 2.80 48.84
CA LEU A 836 -17.35 3.94 48.72
C LEU A 836 -17.55 4.95 49.86
N GLU A 837 -18.79 5.33 50.15
CA GLU A 837 -19.10 6.28 51.23
C GLU A 837 -18.59 5.77 52.58
N LYS A 838 -18.81 4.50 52.91
CA LYS A 838 -18.33 3.90 54.17
C LYS A 838 -16.81 3.82 54.21
N ALA A 839 -16.16 3.45 53.10
CA ALA A 839 -14.70 3.40 52.99
C ALA A 839 -14.04 4.78 53.08
N CYS A 840 -14.68 5.83 52.57
CA CYS A 840 -14.21 7.21 52.71
C CYS A 840 -14.41 7.74 54.13
N ASN A 841 -15.54 7.42 54.77
CA ASN A 841 -15.90 7.96 56.10
C ASN A 841 -15.35 7.18 57.28
N SER A 842 -14.88 5.95 57.10
CA SER A 842 -14.30 5.12 58.17
C SER A 842 -13.04 4.41 57.71
N THR A 843 -11.95 4.60 58.45
CA THR A 843 -10.68 3.88 58.22
C THR A 843 -10.73 2.43 58.67
N ALA A 844 -11.64 2.06 59.58
CA ALA A 844 -11.79 0.70 60.11
C ALA A 844 -12.73 -0.17 59.27
N TYR A 845 -13.67 0.44 58.55
CA TYR A 845 -14.75 -0.27 57.86
C TYR A 845 -14.25 -1.36 56.90
N LEU A 846 -13.20 -1.09 56.14
CA LEU A 846 -12.64 -2.08 55.20
C LEU A 846 -11.99 -3.26 55.92
N GLU A 847 -11.35 -3.03 57.07
CA GLU A 847 -10.73 -4.09 57.88
C GLU A 847 -11.81 -4.96 58.54
N GLU A 848 -12.88 -4.34 59.04
CA GLU A 848 -14.05 -5.03 59.59
C GLU A 848 -14.78 -5.85 58.52
N LEU A 849 -14.98 -5.28 57.32
CA LEU A 849 -15.64 -5.95 56.21
C LEU A 849 -14.89 -7.22 55.79
N THR A 850 -13.56 -7.17 55.75
CA THR A 850 -12.75 -8.32 55.34
C THR A 850 -12.46 -9.30 56.47
N GLY A 851 -12.61 -8.89 57.73
CA GLY A 851 -12.17 -9.65 58.90
C GLY A 851 -10.66 -9.59 59.13
N LEU A 852 -10.02 -8.51 58.62
CA LEU A 852 -8.61 -8.25 58.85
C LEU A 852 -8.35 -7.83 60.30
N ASN A 853 -9.27 -7.07 60.89
CA ASN A 853 -9.24 -6.68 62.30
C ASN A 853 -9.14 -7.90 63.24
N GLN A 854 -9.94 -8.94 62.99
CA GLN A 854 -9.90 -10.19 63.76
C GLN A 854 -8.54 -10.89 63.64
N LEU A 855 -7.92 -10.86 62.45
CA LEU A 855 -6.59 -11.43 62.26
C LEU A 855 -5.53 -10.65 63.03
N THR A 856 -5.64 -9.32 63.07
CA THR A 856 -4.74 -8.46 63.83
C THR A 856 -4.90 -8.69 65.33
N GLU A 857 -6.13 -8.77 65.83
CA GLU A 857 -6.43 -9.10 67.23
C GLU A 857 -5.90 -10.50 67.62
N GLU A 858 -6.09 -11.51 66.76
CA GLU A 858 -5.55 -12.86 66.95
C GLU A 858 -4.01 -12.83 67.01
N ALA A 859 -3.36 -12.11 66.10
CA ALA A 859 -1.90 -11.98 66.07
C ALA A 859 -1.35 -11.26 67.30
N ASP A 860 -2.01 -10.18 67.74
CA ASP A 860 -1.64 -9.44 68.94
C ASP A 860 -1.83 -10.29 70.20
N SER A 861 -2.90 -11.09 70.28
CA SER A 861 -3.11 -12.01 71.40
C SER A 861 -2.05 -13.12 71.48
N LEU A 862 -1.64 -13.68 70.33
CA LEU A 862 -0.56 -14.67 70.26
C LEU A 862 0.81 -14.08 70.62
N MET A 863 1.05 -12.80 70.31
CA MET A 863 2.28 -12.10 70.73
C MET A 863 2.32 -11.90 72.24
N ILE A 864 1.17 -11.57 72.86
CA ILE A 864 1.06 -11.46 74.32
C ILE A 864 1.25 -12.83 74.99
N GLU A 865 0.66 -13.90 74.45
CA GLU A 865 0.87 -15.26 74.97
C GLU A 865 2.32 -15.75 74.83
N LEU A 866 3.04 -15.33 73.79
CA LEU A 866 4.47 -15.62 73.62
C LEU A 866 5.33 -14.85 74.63
N GLU A 867 5.04 -13.57 74.86
CA GLU A 867 5.72 -12.74 75.88
C GLU A 867 5.45 -13.25 77.31
N ASP A 868 4.24 -13.72 77.61
CA ASP A 868 3.90 -14.33 78.91
C ASP A 868 4.50 -15.74 79.07
N SER A 869 4.78 -16.46 77.98
CA SER A 869 5.39 -17.81 78.03
C SER A 869 6.90 -17.83 78.29
N ASP A 870 7.57 -16.69 78.11
CA ASP A 870 9.01 -16.53 78.39
C ASP A 870 9.30 -16.19 79.87
N GLU A 871 8.27 -15.95 80.71
CA GLU A 871 8.44 -15.69 82.15
C GLU A 871 8.42 -16.95 83.05
N ASP A 872 8.02 -18.13 82.55
CA ASP A 872 7.92 -19.38 83.34
C ASP A 872 8.96 -20.46 82.97
N GLY A 873 10.09 -20.06 82.36
CA GLY A 873 11.12 -20.95 81.82
C GLY A 873 12.45 -21.02 82.60
N ASP A 874 12.48 -20.78 83.91
CA ASP A 874 13.68 -21.02 84.74
C ASP A 874 13.28 -21.52 86.14
N MET A 875 13.16 -22.85 86.30
CA MET A 875 13.54 -23.63 87.50
C MET A 875 13.23 -25.13 87.32
N VAL A 876 14.21 -25.92 86.86
CA VAL A 876 14.80 -27.16 87.45
C VAL A 876 15.66 -27.88 86.42
#